data_AF-A0A0L0NEZ0-F1
#
_entry.id   AF-A0A0L0NEZ0-F1
#
_cell.length_a   1.000
_cell.length_b   1.000
_cell.length_c   1.000
_cell.angle_alpha   90.00
_cell.angle_beta   90.00
_cell.angle_gamma   90.00
#
_symmetry.space_group_name_H-M   'P 1'
#
loop_
_entity.id
_entity.type
_entity.pdbx_description
1 polymer ?
#
loop_
_entity_poly.entity_id
_entity_poly.type
_entity_poly.pdbx_seq_one_letter_code
_entity_poly.pdbx_strand_id
1 'polypeptide(L)'
;MASTPDSSTLTSSAQIFSANHTLPQIRLIHKSLHVQVEEKSNRLRTQVGSSYRELLGTSDTIVQMRGDNDRVQDLLGKVGGRCGRTIVASKTTGLEKFVMRERNMDAGEAARLRLLDSCGLMVGRILRGQGGLDVGVKRGDRLVLATKVWVLSRLLIKSFEEEAPDESAKHHVETARKTQGTLRRRLLSGVKKVLEKADEKIERGDVLKALCAYSLVTSSGAWDVLRHFLSVRGEAMALAFDLEAGERATTTEDVVRSLKLYTQTLLDVQALVPAKLSPALPGLKSSPLLADPSLKRLEGLRLDVYERWCSEEIQYFTPFIRHDDLDGKRARDILTGWAKKGGEVLLKGLHETLEHMADFKSIMELRTQVLQLWIRDGGRARGFDPLEMQDDLRNAINARMLAVLETKVTKLRLVGSEVRATLEGWQEGVTDKHPGLWDEDGYDTMLSKGAAPFVREVVSRLYGRSDAVSRAVHSYSSWFLVIDDVKDVVERLRKQRWDNDYDEIEDEETIEARQQALSKDDPRKLRERLDTTLDKSFSELEEQLGNLWEEKAEGPTNGAIAMYLIRILRDIRSQLPERSAIEDFGLAIVPGLHNRVAVHVATPAMDDFAATALSDRKVPGKPLWEGDPPLPNQPSPGIFRFLQNLSLSMTDAGVDLWTAAAVEVVKKHLCEQLGETWRTELFDLSAQETTNEDKDGEKTSGDDKGPGKGPTVEEGKQGALPTAKQIRDLCVQWLFDASFLQCCVGNISGTPSGVLKSLEDEIYKHTGLDDQTSRQRISKASQDYWQRTSLLFGLLA
;
A
#
# COMPACT_ATOMS: atom_id res chain seq x y z
N MET A 1 77.73 -94.25 -53.42
CA MET A 1 77.79 -92.79 -53.52
C MET A 1 78.25 -92.43 -54.91
N ALA A 2 77.37 -91.85 -55.74
CA ALA A 2 77.73 -91.32 -57.06
C ALA A 2 77.61 -89.80 -56.98
N SER A 3 78.71 -89.11 -57.27
CA SER A 3 78.87 -87.66 -57.23
C SER A 3 77.81 -86.96 -58.09
N THR A 4 77.24 -85.87 -57.56
CA THR A 4 76.33 -84.98 -58.30
C THR A 4 77.09 -84.35 -59.48
N PRO A 5 76.60 -84.50 -60.73
CA PRO A 5 77.26 -83.94 -61.90
C PRO A 5 77.16 -82.39 -61.92
N ASP A 6 78.27 -81.74 -62.26
CA ASP A 6 78.40 -80.28 -62.31
C ASP A 6 77.66 -79.69 -63.53
N SER A 7 76.61 -78.90 -63.28
CA SER A 7 75.70 -78.38 -64.30
C SER A 7 76.33 -77.34 -65.23
N SER A 8 77.52 -76.82 -64.90
CA SER A 8 78.26 -75.83 -65.70
C SER A 8 78.87 -76.40 -66.99
N THR A 9 78.96 -77.73 -67.11
CA THR A 9 79.57 -78.42 -68.26
C THR A 9 78.57 -78.78 -69.37
N LEU A 10 77.27 -78.61 -69.12
CA LEU A 10 76.19 -78.98 -70.03
C LEU A 10 75.84 -77.80 -70.95
N THR A 11 76.18 -77.90 -72.23
CA THR A 11 75.97 -76.82 -73.23
C THR A 11 74.73 -77.03 -74.09
N SER A 12 74.14 -78.23 -74.10
CA SER A 12 72.93 -78.54 -74.86
C SER A 12 72.03 -79.51 -74.10
N SER A 13 70.71 -79.31 -74.19
CA SER A 13 69.70 -80.16 -73.54
C SER A 13 69.78 -81.62 -73.98
N ALA A 14 70.27 -81.89 -75.20
CA ALA A 14 70.47 -83.24 -75.71
C ALA A 14 71.50 -84.05 -74.91
N GLN A 15 72.50 -83.41 -74.30
CA GLN A 15 73.53 -84.09 -73.52
C GLN A 15 72.97 -84.67 -72.21
N ILE A 16 71.92 -84.06 -71.65
CA ILE A 16 71.26 -84.49 -70.40
C ILE A 16 70.51 -85.82 -70.59
N PHE A 17 69.98 -86.05 -71.79
CA PHE A 17 69.19 -87.24 -72.14
C PHE A 17 69.97 -88.28 -72.96
N SER A 18 71.23 -87.97 -73.33
CA SER A 18 72.14 -88.94 -73.92
C SER A 18 72.59 -89.96 -72.86
N ALA A 19 72.89 -91.19 -73.28
CA ALA A 19 72.90 -92.44 -72.49
C ALA A 19 73.77 -92.53 -71.21
N ASN A 20 74.35 -91.44 -70.72
CA ASN A 20 75.29 -91.38 -69.60
C ASN A 20 74.67 -90.91 -68.26
N HIS A 21 73.38 -90.54 -68.22
CA HIS A 21 72.71 -90.08 -66.98
C HIS A 21 71.45 -90.89 -66.67
N THR A 22 71.37 -91.40 -65.44
CA THR A 22 70.19 -92.14 -64.95
C THR A 22 69.05 -91.19 -64.58
N LEU A 23 67.81 -91.66 -64.63
CA LEU A 23 66.61 -90.85 -64.32
C LEU A 23 66.70 -90.06 -62.98
N PRO A 24 67.26 -90.62 -61.88
CA PRO A 24 67.46 -89.85 -60.64
C PRO A 24 68.49 -88.72 -60.79
N GLN A 25 69.55 -88.91 -61.56
CA GLN A 25 70.56 -87.88 -61.84
C GLN A 25 69.97 -86.76 -62.71
N ILE A 26 69.12 -87.08 -63.68
CA ILE A 26 68.39 -86.09 -64.49
C ILE A 26 67.48 -85.24 -63.60
N ARG A 27 66.77 -85.84 -62.63
CA ARG A 27 65.94 -85.08 -61.66
C ARG A 27 66.78 -84.17 -60.77
N LEU A 28 67.98 -84.58 -60.36
CA LEU A 28 68.90 -83.74 -59.59
C LEU A 28 69.45 -82.58 -60.42
N ILE A 29 69.83 -82.81 -61.68
CA ILE A 29 70.26 -81.76 -62.63
C ILE A 29 69.12 -80.77 -62.85
N HIS A 30 67.89 -81.26 -63.09
CA HIS A 30 66.71 -80.42 -63.25
C HIS A 30 66.46 -79.54 -62.02
N LYS A 31 66.53 -80.12 -60.81
CA LYS A 31 66.36 -79.36 -59.57
C LYS A 31 67.46 -78.31 -59.38
N SER A 32 68.71 -78.64 -59.71
CA SER A 32 69.84 -77.69 -59.64
C SER A 32 69.69 -76.53 -60.65
N LEU A 33 69.30 -76.82 -61.90
CA LEU A 33 69.03 -75.79 -62.90
C LEU A 33 67.87 -74.89 -62.49
N HIS A 34 66.81 -75.43 -61.90
CA HIS A 34 65.68 -74.63 -61.45
C HIS A 34 66.07 -73.64 -60.35
N VAL A 35 66.90 -74.07 -59.39
CA VAL A 35 67.44 -73.21 -58.34
C VAL A 35 68.33 -72.10 -58.94
N GLN A 36 69.20 -72.43 -59.90
CA GLN A 36 70.02 -71.42 -60.58
C GLN A 36 69.20 -70.41 -61.39
N VAL A 37 68.11 -70.86 -62.03
CA VAL A 37 67.19 -69.98 -62.75
C VAL A 37 66.44 -69.07 -61.79
N GLU A 38 65.94 -69.58 -60.66
CA GLU A 38 65.31 -68.74 -59.63
C GLU A 38 66.29 -67.73 -59.04
N GLU A 39 67.53 -68.14 -58.75
CA GLU A 39 68.56 -67.25 -58.21
C GLU A 39 68.92 -66.13 -59.20
N LYS A 40 69.12 -66.48 -60.49
CA LYS A 40 69.38 -65.47 -61.53
C LYS A 40 68.17 -64.58 -61.81
N SER A 41 66.96 -65.13 -61.77
CA SER A 41 65.71 -64.36 -61.91
C SER A 41 65.56 -63.35 -60.76
N ASN A 42 65.77 -63.79 -59.52
CA ASN A 42 65.72 -62.93 -58.34
C ASN A 42 66.80 -61.84 -58.39
N ARG A 43 68.02 -62.17 -58.83
CA ARG A 43 69.11 -61.21 -59.00
C ARG A 43 68.85 -60.19 -60.12
N LEU A 44 68.27 -60.62 -61.24
CA LEU A 44 67.82 -59.71 -62.30
C LEU A 44 66.69 -58.81 -61.82
N ARG A 45 65.73 -59.35 -61.06
CA ARG A 45 64.61 -58.57 -60.52
C ARG A 45 65.07 -57.53 -59.51
N THR A 46 66.07 -57.83 -58.67
CA THR A 46 66.65 -56.84 -57.75
C THR A 46 67.50 -55.80 -58.48
N GLN A 47 68.32 -56.19 -59.45
CA GLN A 47 69.19 -55.28 -60.19
C GLN A 47 68.42 -54.37 -61.16
N VAL A 48 67.41 -54.90 -61.85
CA VAL A 48 66.52 -54.10 -62.71
C VAL A 48 65.59 -53.24 -61.85
N GLY A 49 65.12 -53.76 -60.70
CA GLY A 49 64.30 -53.00 -59.75
C GLY A 49 65.04 -51.83 -59.09
N SER A 50 66.34 -51.98 -58.79
CA SER A 50 67.17 -50.89 -58.27
C SER A 50 67.50 -49.88 -59.35
N SER A 51 67.88 -50.32 -60.55
CA SER A 51 68.20 -49.43 -61.67
C SER A 51 67.00 -48.61 -62.14
N TYR A 52 65.79 -49.19 -62.17
CA TYR A 52 64.57 -48.47 -62.53
C TYR A 52 64.17 -47.44 -61.45
N ARG A 53 64.41 -47.72 -60.16
CA ARG A 53 64.23 -46.75 -59.08
C ARG A 53 65.23 -45.60 -59.15
N GLU A 54 66.47 -45.90 -59.51
CA GLU A 54 67.53 -44.89 -59.65
C GLU A 54 67.28 -43.98 -60.87
N LEU A 55 66.76 -44.54 -61.97
CA LEU A 55 66.30 -43.77 -63.14
C LEU A 55 65.07 -42.89 -62.85
N LEU A 56 64.12 -43.39 -62.05
CA LEU A 56 62.98 -42.58 -61.59
C LEU A 56 63.44 -41.49 -60.63
N GLY A 57 64.33 -41.80 -59.68
CA GLY A 57 64.89 -40.82 -58.75
C GLY A 57 65.67 -39.72 -59.47
N THR A 58 66.48 -40.06 -60.46
CA THR A 58 67.19 -39.06 -61.28
C THR A 58 66.23 -38.21 -62.12
N SER A 59 65.16 -38.80 -62.67
CA SER A 59 64.11 -38.05 -63.38
C SER A 59 63.37 -37.07 -62.46
N ASP A 60 62.99 -37.50 -61.26
CA ASP A 60 62.36 -36.61 -60.27
C ASP A 60 63.29 -35.47 -59.84
N THR A 61 64.58 -35.76 -59.69
CA THR A 61 65.59 -34.74 -59.38
C THR A 61 65.69 -33.70 -60.50
N ILE A 62 65.63 -34.11 -61.77
CA ILE A 62 65.66 -33.19 -62.92
C ILE A 62 64.41 -32.31 -62.97
N VAL A 63 63.23 -32.88 -62.69
CA VAL A 63 61.98 -32.11 -62.63
C VAL A 63 62.02 -31.09 -61.49
N GLN A 64 62.53 -31.49 -60.32
CA GLN A 64 62.70 -30.60 -59.19
C GLN A 64 63.70 -29.48 -59.49
N MET A 65 64.86 -29.81 -60.07
CA MET A 65 65.85 -28.82 -60.49
C MET A 65 65.31 -27.84 -61.53
N ARG A 66 64.43 -28.29 -62.44
CA ARG A 66 63.78 -27.41 -63.40
C ARG A 66 62.82 -26.44 -62.71
N GLY A 67 62.01 -26.92 -61.78
CA GLY A 67 61.11 -26.07 -60.98
C GLY A 67 61.87 -25.05 -60.13
N ASP A 68 63.01 -25.43 -59.59
CA ASP A 68 63.89 -24.52 -58.85
C ASP A 68 64.54 -23.49 -59.78
N ASN A 69 64.95 -23.89 -60.99
CA ASN A 69 65.53 -22.97 -61.97
C ASN A 69 64.50 -21.94 -62.46
N ASP A 70 63.25 -22.35 -62.70
CA ASP A 70 62.15 -21.44 -63.05
C ASP A 70 61.87 -20.45 -61.91
N ARG A 71 61.91 -20.92 -60.65
CA ARG A 71 61.78 -20.03 -59.46
C ARG A 71 62.94 -19.05 -59.35
N VAL A 72 64.17 -19.50 -59.59
CA VAL A 72 65.36 -18.65 -59.58
C VAL A 72 65.29 -17.62 -60.71
N GLN A 73 64.84 -18.01 -61.89
CA GLN A 73 64.69 -17.11 -63.04
C GLN A 73 63.57 -16.08 -62.80
N ASP A 74 62.47 -16.47 -62.17
CA ASP A 74 61.40 -15.56 -61.77
C ASP A 74 61.83 -14.61 -60.63
N LEU A 75 62.61 -15.10 -59.67
CA LEU A 75 63.25 -14.27 -58.63
C LEU A 75 64.25 -13.28 -59.23
N LEU A 76 65.12 -13.73 -60.14
CA LEU A 76 66.07 -12.87 -60.84
C LEU A 76 65.36 -11.87 -61.76
N GLY A 77 64.25 -12.26 -62.40
CA GLY A 77 63.39 -11.35 -63.17
C GLY A 77 62.75 -10.28 -62.28
N LYS A 78 62.25 -10.66 -61.11
CA LYS A 78 61.71 -9.74 -60.10
C LYS A 78 62.79 -8.82 -59.51
N VAL A 79 64.00 -9.33 -59.28
CA VAL A 79 65.15 -8.54 -58.79
C VAL A 79 65.65 -7.60 -59.88
N GLY A 80 65.81 -8.05 -61.13
CA GLY A 80 66.17 -7.21 -62.26
C GLY A 80 65.15 -6.11 -62.53
N GLY A 81 63.84 -6.43 -62.44
CA GLY A 81 62.75 -5.48 -62.58
C GLY A 81 62.59 -4.51 -61.40
N ARG A 82 63.12 -4.81 -60.20
CA ARG A 82 63.00 -3.93 -59.02
C ARG A 82 64.29 -3.19 -58.67
N CYS A 83 65.45 -3.71 -59.08
CA CYS A 83 66.78 -3.16 -58.83
C CYS A 83 67.41 -2.53 -60.08
N GLY A 84 66.66 -2.40 -61.18
CA GLY A 84 67.11 -1.68 -62.37
C GLY A 84 67.51 -0.25 -62.04
N ARG A 85 68.64 0.22 -62.58
CA ARG A 85 69.23 1.53 -62.30
C ARG A 85 68.25 2.69 -62.43
N THR A 86 67.31 2.63 -63.38
CA THR A 86 66.26 3.64 -63.58
C THR A 86 65.19 3.61 -62.50
N ILE A 87 64.78 2.43 -62.03
CA ILE A 87 63.78 2.27 -60.97
C ILE A 87 64.39 2.66 -59.62
N VAL A 88 65.62 2.23 -59.35
CA VAL A 88 66.36 2.65 -58.14
C VAL A 88 66.60 4.16 -58.17
N ALA A 89 67.04 4.74 -59.29
CA ALA A 89 67.21 6.19 -59.43
C ALA A 89 65.90 6.96 -59.25
N SER A 90 64.77 6.42 -59.75
CA SER A 90 63.44 7.03 -59.57
C SER A 90 62.95 6.95 -58.12
N LYS A 91 63.28 5.86 -57.42
CA LYS A 91 62.99 5.70 -55.99
C LYS A 91 63.88 6.57 -55.12
N THR A 92 65.16 6.72 -55.44
CA THR A 92 66.07 7.62 -54.70
C THR A 92 65.72 9.09 -54.93
N THR A 93 65.38 9.51 -56.16
CA THR A 93 64.85 10.87 -56.40
C THR A 93 63.47 11.08 -55.80
N GLY A 94 62.60 10.05 -55.79
CA GLY A 94 61.33 10.08 -55.07
C GLY A 94 61.52 10.22 -53.56
N LEU A 95 62.47 9.49 -52.99
CA LEU A 95 62.84 9.56 -51.57
C LEU A 95 63.47 10.91 -51.21
N GLU A 96 64.33 11.45 -52.06
CA GLU A 96 64.95 12.77 -51.89
C GLU A 96 63.90 13.88 -51.91
N LYS A 97 62.91 13.80 -52.82
CA LYS A 97 61.73 14.69 -52.82
C LYS A 97 60.83 14.50 -51.60
N PHE A 98 60.73 13.28 -51.06
CA PHE A 98 59.93 12.97 -49.89
C PHE A 98 60.60 13.50 -48.59
N VAL A 99 61.91 13.32 -48.46
CA VAL A 99 62.73 13.82 -47.34
C VAL A 99 62.82 15.35 -47.36
N MET A 100 62.88 15.98 -48.54
CA MET A 100 62.76 17.44 -48.65
C MET A 100 61.37 17.95 -48.22
N ARG A 101 60.31 17.19 -48.48
CA ARG A 101 58.95 17.50 -48.02
C ARG A 101 58.74 17.25 -46.53
N GLU A 102 59.54 16.36 -45.94
CA GLU A 102 59.60 16.07 -44.49
C GLU A 102 60.17 17.26 -43.69
N ARG A 103 60.94 18.14 -44.33
CA ARG A 103 61.50 19.38 -43.77
C ARG A 103 60.63 20.64 -44.01
N ASN A 104 59.48 20.53 -44.66
CA ASN A 104 58.59 21.67 -44.89
C ASN A 104 57.76 21.98 -43.64
N MET A 105 57.91 23.19 -43.09
CA MET A 105 57.09 23.70 -41.98
C MET A 105 55.58 23.63 -42.29
N ASP A 106 55.19 23.91 -43.54
CA ASP A 106 53.79 23.89 -44.01
C ASP A 106 53.14 22.51 -43.89
N ALA A 107 53.91 21.42 -44.04
CA ALA A 107 53.40 20.06 -43.92
C ALA A 107 53.14 19.68 -42.45
N GLY A 108 54.00 20.13 -41.54
CA GLY A 108 53.82 19.96 -40.10
C GLY A 108 52.67 20.79 -39.55
N GLU A 109 52.48 22.02 -40.06
CA GLU A 109 51.31 22.85 -39.74
C GLU A 109 50.00 22.19 -40.21
N ALA A 110 49.95 21.72 -41.46
CA ALA A 110 48.78 21.01 -41.99
C ALA A 110 48.48 19.71 -41.23
N ALA A 111 49.51 18.95 -40.83
CA ALA A 111 49.36 17.73 -40.03
C ALA A 111 48.76 18.02 -38.64
N ARG A 112 49.24 19.06 -37.96
CA ARG A 112 48.73 19.48 -36.63
C ARG A 112 47.32 20.06 -36.71
N LEU A 113 46.98 20.81 -37.76
CA LEU A 113 45.60 21.28 -38.01
C LEU A 113 44.63 20.11 -38.27
N ARG A 114 45.04 19.11 -39.04
CA ARG A 114 44.24 17.89 -39.25
C ARG A 114 44.06 17.07 -37.97
N LEU A 115 45.10 16.99 -37.13
CA LEU A 115 45.01 16.35 -35.83
C LEU A 115 44.04 17.13 -34.91
N LEU A 116 44.05 18.46 -34.95
CA LEU A 116 43.13 19.31 -34.18
C LEU A 116 41.66 19.10 -34.59
N ASP A 117 41.37 19.06 -35.89
CA ASP A 117 40.03 18.72 -36.41
C ASP A 117 39.57 17.33 -35.96
N SER A 118 40.50 16.36 -36.04
CA SER A 118 40.25 14.97 -35.63
C SER A 118 39.96 14.88 -34.13
N CYS A 119 40.67 15.64 -33.29
CA CYS A 119 40.38 15.73 -31.86
C CYS A 119 38.95 16.26 -31.60
N GLY A 120 38.56 17.34 -32.30
CA GLY A 120 37.22 17.92 -32.15
C GLY A 120 36.10 16.94 -32.49
N LEU A 121 36.26 16.17 -33.57
CA LEU A 121 35.31 15.14 -33.98
C LEU A 121 35.28 13.95 -33.02
N MET A 122 36.46 13.49 -32.57
CA MET A 122 36.58 12.29 -31.74
C MET A 122 36.01 12.47 -30.34
N VAL A 123 36.21 13.61 -29.68
CA VAL A 123 35.56 13.90 -28.37
C VAL A 123 34.04 13.79 -28.51
N GLY A 124 33.48 14.36 -29.58
CA GLY A 124 32.04 14.34 -29.83
C GLY A 124 31.48 12.94 -30.08
N ARG A 125 32.25 12.07 -30.76
CA ARG A 125 31.90 10.67 -31.06
C ARG A 125 32.03 9.79 -29.82
N ILE A 126 33.14 9.87 -29.08
CA ILE A 126 33.40 9.05 -27.88
C ILE A 126 32.30 9.26 -26.84
N LEU A 127 31.86 10.51 -26.63
CA LEU A 127 30.76 10.83 -25.72
C LEU A 127 29.39 10.29 -26.16
N ARG A 128 29.21 10.00 -27.46
CA ARG A 128 28.00 9.34 -28.01
C ARG A 128 28.13 7.81 -28.00
N GLY A 129 29.24 7.25 -27.52
CA GLY A 129 29.52 5.83 -27.60
C GLY A 129 29.92 5.35 -29.00
N GLN A 130 30.33 6.27 -29.87
CA GLN A 130 30.81 6.01 -31.23
C GLN A 130 32.32 6.31 -31.30
N GLY A 131 33.07 5.63 -32.17
CA GLY A 131 34.50 5.94 -32.37
C GLY A 131 35.47 4.77 -32.19
N GLY A 132 35.07 3.56 -32.59
CA GLY A 132 35.95 2.38 -32.59
C GLY A 132 36.22 1.77 -31.21
N LEU A 133 35.44 2.15 -30.20
CA LEU A 133 35.52 1.58 -28.85
C LEU A 133 34.64 0.32 -28.79
N ASP A 134 35.14 -0.72 -28.14
CA ASP A 134 34.37 -1.95 -27.90
C ASP A 134 33.02 -1.65 -27.22
N VAL A 135 31.98 -2.40 -27.59
CA VAL A 135 30.61 -2.23 -27.09
C VAL A 135 30.53 -2.29 -25.55
N GLY A 136 31.54 -2.89 -24.88
CA GLY A 136 31.65 -3.03 -23.43
C GLY A 136 32.40 -1.92 -22.67
N VAL A 137 32.91 -0.85 -23.31
CA VAL A 137 33.64 0.20 -22.56
C VAL A 137 32.70 0.97 -21.63
N LYS A 138 33.01 0.97 -20.33
CA LYS A 138 32.20 1.64 -19.28
C LYS A 138 32.12 3.15 -19.47
N ARG A 139 31.09 3.77 -18.90
CA ARG A 139 30.82 5.19 -19.10
C ARG A 139 31.92 6.08 -18.52
N GLY A 140 32.51 5.70 -17.39
CA GLY A 140 33.64 6.41 -16.78
C GLY A 140 34.89 6.40 -17.67
N ASP A 141 35.20 5.26 -18.30
CA ASP A 141 36.35 5.13 -19.22
C ASP A 141 36.21 6.03 -20.45
N ARG A 142 35.00 6.11 -21.01
CA ARG A 142 34.71 7.01 -22.13
C ARG A 142 34.93 8.48 -21.76
N LEU A 143 34.56 8.88 -20.55
CA LEU A 143 34.75 10.25 -20.07
C LEU A 143 36.24 10.59 -19.92
N VAL A 144 37.03 9.71 -19.30
CA VAL A 144 38.48 9.92 -19.16
C VAL A 144 39.16 10.00 -20.52
N LEU A 145 38.82 9.09 -21.44
CA LEU A 145 39.39 9.07 -22.79
C LEU A 145 39.01 10.33 -23.58
N ALA A 146 37.74 10.72 -23.57
CA ALA A 146 37.27 11.94 -24.24
C ALA A 146 37.97 13.20 -23.67
N THR A 147 38.20 13.24 -22.36
CA THR A 147 38.96 14.32 -21.73
C THR A 147 40.42 14.35 -22.17
N LYS A 148 41.10 13.20 -22.29
CA LYS A 148 42.48 13.14 -22.79
C LYS A 148 42.61 13.70 -24.22
N VAL A 149 41.67 13.34 -25.10
CA VAL A 149 41.60 13.91 -26.47
C VAL A 149 41.31 15.42 -26.44
N TRP A 150 40.46 15.87 -25.52
CA TRP A 150 40.18 17.30 -25.34
C TRP A 150 41.42 18.08 -24.84
N VAL A 151 42.22 17.49 -23.94
CA VAL A 151 43.49 18.07 -23.49
C VAL A 151 44.48 18.15 -24.65
N LEU A 152 44.56 17.14 -25.51
CA LEU A 152 45.40 17.19 -26.72
C LEU A 152 44.98 18.35 -27.65
N SER A 153 43.68 18.52 -27.87
CA SER A 153 43.15 19.68 -28.62
C SER A 153 43.52 21.02 -27.98
N ARG A 154 43.50 21.11 -26.64
CA ARG A 154 43.94 22.32 -25.91
C ARG A 154 45.40 22.64 -26.14
N LEU A 155 46.27 21.63 -26.11
CA LEU A 155 47.70 21.79 -26.29
C LEU A 155 48.05 22.19 -27.72
N LEU A 156 47.36 21.59 -28.71
CA LEU A 156 47.52 21.98 -30.11
C LEU A 156 47.12 23.44 -30.34
N ILE A 157 45.98 23.88 -29.79
CA ILE A 157 45.57 25.29 -29.85
C ILE A 157 46.62 26.20 -29.20
N LYS A 158 47.14 25.82 -28.02
CA LYS A 158 48.18 26.59 -27.33
C LYS A 158 49.49 26.68 -28.13
N SER A 159 49.92 25.59 -28.77
CA SER A 159 51.12 25.59 -29.62
C SER A 159 50.97 26.52 -30.82
N PHE A 160 49.77 26.61 -31.41
CA PHE A 160 49.50 27.57 -32.48
C PHE A 160 49.40 29.01 -31.97
N GLU A 161 48.98 29.25 -30.72
CA GLU A 161 49.01 30.61 -30.15
C GLU A 161 50.45 31.11 -29.93
N GLU A 162 51.39 30.21 -29.63
CA GLU A 162 52.80 30.53 -29.39
C GLU A 162 53.63 30.68 -30.68
N GLU A 163 53.27 29.94 -31.75
CA GLU A 163 54.01 29.92 -33.02
C GLU A 163 53.63 31.02 -34.03
N ALA A 164 52.60 31.84 -33.74
CA ALA A 164 52.11 32.93 -34.60
C ALA A 164 51.82 32.53 -36.07
N PRO A 165 50.76 31.73 -36.33
CA PRO A 165 50.51 31.06 -37.61
C PRO A 165 49.97 32.00 -38.70
N ASP A 166 49.87 31.51 -39.92
CA ASP A 166 49.30 32.24 -41.06
C ASP A 166 47.82 32.61 -40.85
N GLU A 167 47.31 33.65 -41.51
CA GLU A 167 45.93 34.15 -41.38
C GLU A 167 44.86 33.05 -41.60
N SER A 168 45.10 32.12 -42.54
CA SER A 168 44.21 30.99 -42.74
C SER A 168 44.21 30.03 -41.56
N ALA A 169 45.37 29.75 -40.97
CA ALA A 169 45.50 28.86 -39.82
C ALA A 169 44.93 29.50 -38.54
N LYS A 170 45.08 30.83 -38.37
CA LYS A 170 44.41 31.60 -37.29
C LYS A 170 42.90 31.39 -37.29
N HIS A 171 42.23 31.52 -38.44
CA HIS A 171 40.77 31.30 -38.53
C HIS A 171 40.37 29.85 -38.19
N HIS A 172 41.17 28.86 -38.58
CA HIS A 172 40.93 27.46 -38.21
C HIS A 172 41.10 27.22 -36.71
N VAL A 173 42.14 27.78 -36.09
CA VAL A 173 42.38 27.70 -34.64
C VAL A 173 41.27 28.39 -33.86
N GLU A 174 40.77 29.55 -34.29
CA GLU A 174 39.61 30.21 -33.67
C GLU A 174 38.33 29.36 -33.73
N THR A 175 38.11 28.69 -34.87
CA THR A 175 36.99 27.76 -35.02
C THR A 175 37.14 26.58 -34.08
N ALA A 176 38.35 26.00 -33.99
CA ALA A 176 38.67 24.93 -33.05
C ALA A 176 38.54 25.37 -31.58
N ARG A 177 38.84 26.63 -31.24
CA ARG A 177 38.65 27.17 -29.90
C ARG A 177 37.17 27.27 -29.51
N LYS A 178 36.30 27.70 -30.45
CA LYS A 178 34.84 27.72 -30.24
C LYS A 178 34.27 26.30 -30.06
N THR A 179 34.72 25.34 -30.88
CA THR A 179 34.30 23.93 -30.74
C THR A 179 34.80 23.35 -29.42
N GLN A 180 36.04 23.63 -29.02
CA GLN A 180 36.63 23.21 -27.75
C GLN A 180 35.83 23.71 -26.54
N GLY A 181 35.39 24.97 -26.54
CA GLY A 181 34.56 25.52 -25.47
C GLY A 181 33.18 24.85 -25.37
N THR A 182 32.62 24.43 -26.50
CA THR A 182 31.37 23.67 -26.57
C THR A 182 31.55 22.24 -26.07
N LEU A 183 32.64 21.59 -26.48
CA LEU A 183 33.01 20.24 -26.02
C LEU A 183 33.31 20.22 -24.52
N ARG A 184 33.95 21.26 -23.97
CA ARG A 184 34.17 21.43 -22.52
C ARG A 184 32.85 21.42 -21.76
N ARG A 185 31.86 22.22 -22.18
CA ARG A 185 30.53 22.25 -21.57
C ARG A 185 29.84 20.88 -21.65
N ARG A 186 29.95 20.20 -22.80
CA ARG A 186 29.37 18.87 -23.00
C ARG A 186 30.03 17.79 -22.14
N LEU A 187 31.35 17.85 -21.97
CA LEU A 187 32.12 16.98 -21.07
C LEU A 187 31.71 17.19 -19.62
N LEU A 188 31.68 18.46 -19.16
CA LEU A 188 31.27 18.79 -17.80
C LEU A 188 29.82 18.40 -17.51
N SER A 189 28.91 18.57 -18.48
CA SER A 189 27.54 18.05 -18.38
C SER A 189 27.50 16.52 -18.32
N GLY A 190 28.36 15.84 -19.09
CA GLY A 190 28.51 14.39 -19.06
C GLY A 190 29.00 13.86 -17.71
N VAL A 191 29.98 14.56 -17.11
CA VAL A 191 30.47 14.31 -15.75
C VAL A 191 29.36 14.54 -14.73
N LYS A 192 28.69 15.71 -14.77
CA LYS A 192 27.58 16.03 -13.85
C LYS A 192 26.52 14.93 -13.86
N LYS A 193 26.09 14.48 -15.04
CA LYS A 193 25.12 13.38 -15.22
C LYS A 193 25.55 12.01 -14.69
N VAL A 194 26.85 11.78 -14.48
CA VAL A 194 27.34 10.56 -13.82
C VAL A 194 27.35 10.76 -12.31
N LEU A 195 27.79 11.93 -11.85
CA LEU A 195 27.86 12.26 -10.42
C LEU A 195 26.47 12.46 -9.78
N GLU A 196 25.46 12.91 -10.53
CA GLU A 196 24.07 13.10 -10.05
C GLU A 196 23.37 11.78 -9.70
N LYS A 197 23.79 10.64 -10.25
CA LYS A 197 23.04 9.37 -10.17
C LYS A 197 23.58 8.45 -9.08
N ALA A 198 22.72 7.92 -8.22
CA ALA A 198 23.06 6.91 -7.20
C ALA A 198 22.40 5.55 -7.52
N ASP A 199 22.52 5.10 -8.76
CA ASP A 199 21.97 3.80 -9.18
C ASP A 199 22.99 2.68 -8.96
N GLU A 200 22.51 1.49 -8.58
CA GLU A 200 23.34 0.29 -8.35
C GLU A 200 24.10 -0.14 -9.62
N LYS A 201 23.57 0.26 -10.79
CA LYS A 201 24.18 0.04 -12.11
C LYS A 201 25.45 0.87 -12.35
N ILE A 202 25.63 1.96 -11.61
CA ILE A 202 26.82 2.82 -11.74
C ILE A 202 27.85 2.31 -10.74
N GLU A 203 28.85 1.61 -11.25
CA GLU A 203 29.95 1.14 -10.42
C GLU A 203 30.70 2.34 -9.82
N ARG A 204 31.14 2.21 -8.56
CA ARG A 204 31.99 3.22 -7.89
C ARG A 204 33.24 3.60 -8.70
N GLY A 205 33.72 2.70 -9.57
CA GLY A 205 34.80 2.96 -10.52
C GLY A 205 34.46 4.00 -11.59
N ASP A 206 33.21 4.10 -12.04
CA ASP A 206 32.77 5.11 -13.01
C ASP A 206 32.71 6.51 -12.37
N VAL A 207 32.32 6.59 -11.09
CA VAL A 207 32.36 7.85 -10.31
C VAL A 207 33.81 8.32 -10.17
N LEU A 208 34.74 7.44 -9.76
CA LEU A 208 36.16 7.76 -9.66
C LEU A 208 36.72 8.30 -10.99
N LYS A 209 36.40 7.63 -12.10
CA LYS A 209 36.84 8.05 -13.44
C LYS A 209 36.22 9.38 -13.87
N ALA A 210 34.96 9.66 -13.52
CA ALA A 210 34.34 10.95 -13.76
C ALA A 210 35.01 12.09 -12.96
N LEU A 211 35.43 11.83 -11.71
CA LEU A 211 36.20 12.77 -10.89
C LEU A 211 37.58 13.04 -11.49
N CYS A 212 38.28 12.02 -11.99
CA CYS A 212 39.52 12.16 -12.73
C CYS A 212 39.34 12.99 -14.02
N ALA A 213 38.26 12.74 -14.76
CA ALA A 213 37.92 13.50 -15.96
C ALA A 213 37.64 14.98 -15.64
N TYR A 214 36.95 15.27 -14.53
CA TYR A 214 36.74 16.65 -14.05
C TYR A 214 38.07 17.34 -13.75
N SER A 215 38.92 16.70 -12.94
CA SER A 215 40.25 17.22 -12.57
C SER A 215 41.11 17.55 -13.80
N LEU A 216 41.11 16.69 -14.82
CA LEU A 216 41.84 16.94 -16.07
C LEU A 216 41.28 18.11 -16.89
N VAL A 217 39.96 18.30 -16.92
CA VAL A 217 39.33 19.41 -17.66
C VAL A 217 39.58 20.75 -16.96
N THR A 218 39.46 20.81 -15.63
CA THR A 218 39.55 22.06 -14.87
C THR A 218 40.94 22.33 -14.28
N SER A 219 41.86 21.35 -14.34
CA SER A 219 43.16 21.39 -13.67
C SER A 219 43.03 21.56 -12.14
N SER A 220 41.93 21.08 -11.56
CA SER A 220 41.61 21.17 -10.13
C SER A 220 42.27 20.06 -9.31
N GLY A 221 42.61 20.36 -8.06
CA GLY A 221 43.18 19.39 -7.11
C GLY A 221 42.16 18.42 -6.51
N ALA A 222 42.62 17.46 -5.70
CA ALA A 222 41.75 16.46 -5.09
C ALA A 222 40.69 17.08 -4.16
N TRP A 223 41.03 18.19 -3.48
CA TRP A 223 40.11 18.90 -2.60
C TRP A 223 38.95 19.55 -3.37
N ASP A 224 39.27 20.29 -4.44
CA ASP A 224 38.27 20.94 -5.30
C ASP A 224 37.34 19.92 -5.97
N VAL A 225 37.90 18.77 -6.36
CA VAL A 225 37.17 17.67 -6.99
C VAL A 225 36.18 17.04 -6.01
N LEU A 226 36.60 16.80 -4.76
CA LEU A 226 35.70 16.30 -3.71
C LEU A 226 34.59 17.33 -3.40
N ARG A 227 34.94 18.61 -3.29
CA ARG A 227 33.95 19.68 -3.06
C ARG A 227 32.94 19.76 -4.21
N HIS A 228 33.40 19.64 -5.45
CA HIS A 228 32.50 19.61 -6.60
C HIS A 228 31.58 18.39 -6.58
N PHE A 229 32.09 17.21 -6.24
CA PHE A 229 31.28 15.99 -6.09
C PHE A 229 30.13 16.16 -5.09
N LEU A 230 30.46 16.65 -3.89
CA LEU A 230 29.50 16.90 -2.83
C LEU A 230 28.48 17.99 -3.23
N SER A 231 28.91 19.04 -3.91
CA SER A 231 28.02 20.07 -4.46
C SER A 231 27.03 19.48 -5.45
N VAL A 232 27.49 18.68 -6.41
CA VAL A 232 26.61 18.07 -7.43
C VAL A 232 25.62 17.10 -6.82
N ARG A 233 26.05 16.27 -5.85
CA ARG A 233 25.16 15.37 -5.11
C ARG A 233 24.13 16.12 -4.27
N GLY A 234 24.56 17.19 -3.59
CA GLY A 234 23.68 18.05 -2.79
C GLY A 234 22.65 18.79 -3.65
N GLU A 235 23.07 19.34 -4.80
CA GLU A 235 22.16 19.93 -5.80
C GLU A 235 21.16 18.90 -6.31
N ALA A 236 21.60 17.67 -6.63
CA ALA A 236 20.72 16.61 -7.09
C ALA A 236 19.68 16.19 -6.03
N MET A 237 20.07 16.19 -4.75
CA MET A 237 19.14 15.97 -3.63
C MET A 237 18.13 17.10 -3.49
N ALA A 238 18.59 18.36 -3.57
CA ALA A 238 17.70 19.52 -3.52
C ALA A 238 16.71 19.52 -4.69
N LEU A 239 17.18 19.29 -5.92
CA LEU A 239 16.36 19.19 -7.12
C LEU A 239 15.36 18.01 -7.11
N ALA A 240 15.57 17.00 -6.26
CA ALA A 240 14.56 15.96 -6.07
C ALA A 240 13.31 16.49 -5.35
N PHE A 241 13.44 17.57 -4.59
CA PHE A 241 12.35 18.23 -3.86
C PHE A 241 11.97 19.60 -4.44
N ASP A 242 12.87 20.24 -5.20
CA ASP A 242 12.66 21.55 -5.83
C ASP A 242 11.79 21.39 -7.08
N LEU A 243 10.47 21.35 -6.85
CA LEU A 243 9.45 21.42 -7.87
C LEU A 243 8.86 22.83 -7.84
N GLU A 244 8.82 23.51 -8.99
CA GLU A 244 8.15 24.82 -9.07
C GLU A 244 6.70 24.67 -8.55
N ALA A 245 6.30 25.60 -7.68
CA ALA A 245 5.02 25.58 -6.99
C ALA A 245 3.86 25.51 -8.00
N GLY A 246 3.36 24.30 -8.26
CA GLY A 246 2.23 24.05 -9.17
C GLY A 246 2.34 22.85 -10.11
N GLU A 247 3.52 22.26 -10.34
CA GLU A 247 3.66 21.21 -11.39
C GLU A 247 3.43 19.76 -10.90
N ARG A 248 3.82 19.41 -9.66
CA ARG A 248 3.55 18.09 -9.05
C ARG A 248 3.77 18.15 -7.52
N ALA A 249 2.97 17.43 -6.73
CA ALA A 249 3.27 17.22 -5.31
C ALA A 249 4.50 16.31 -5.14
N THR A 250 5.32 16.56 -4.12
CA THR A 250 6.45 15.69 -3.76
C THR A 250 5.96 14.26 -3.56
N THR A 251 6.65 13.29 -4.16
CA THR A 251 6.23 11.89 -4.10
C THR A 251 7.09 11.06 -3.16
N THR A 252 6.54 9.94 -2.70
CA THR A 252 7.26 8.97 -1.86
C THR A 252 8.55 8.48 -2.52
N GLU A 253 8.57 8.37 -3.85
CA GLU A 253 9.74 8.00 -4.64
C GLU A 253 10.85 9.04 -4.58
N ASP A 254 10.51 10.34 -4.48
CA ASP A 254 11.48 11.43 -4.44
C ASP A 254 12.25 11.43 -3.10
N VAL A 255 11.55 11.18 -1.99
CA VAL A 255 12.15 10.96 -0.66
C VAL A 255 13.11 9.79 -0.69
N VAL A 256 12.67 8.64 -1.21
CA VAL A 256 13.49 7.43 -1.33
C VAL A 256 14.72 7.67 -2.19
N ARG A 257 14.59 8.40 -3.31
CA ARG A 257 15.70 8.76 -4.19
C ARG A 257 16.70 9.67 -3.50
N SER A 258 16.21 10.67 -2.75
CA SER A 258 17.06 11.61 -2.01
C SER A 258 17.80 10.91 -0.87
N LEU A 259 17.14 10.02 -0.13
CA LEU A 259 17.78 9.18 0.89
C LEU A 259 18.85 8.27 0.27
N LYS A 260 18.57 7.64 -0.88
CA LYS A 260 19.57 6.82 -1.61
C LYS A 260 20.78 7.65 -2.03
N LEU A 261 20.58 8.89 -2.50
CA LEU A 261 21.67 9.81 -2.81
C LEU A 261 22.48 10.18 -1.56
N TYR A 262 21.81 10.41 -0.43
CA TYR A 262 22.44 10.72 0.84
C TYR A 262 23.35 9.60 1.32
N THR A 263 22.80 8.39 1.52
CA THR A 263 23.55 7.24 2.05
C THR A 263 24.66 6.81 1.09
N GLN A 264 24.38 6.74 -0.22
CA GLN A 264 25.39 6.37 -1.21
C GLN A 264 26.53 7.39 -1.27
N THR A 265 26.26 8.68 -1.10
CA THR A 265 27.34 9.69 -1.10
C THR A 265 28.25 9.54 0.11
N LEU A 266 27.70 9.25 1.29
CA LEU A 266 28.51 8.95 2.48
C LEU A 266 29.44 7.76 2.23
N LEU A 267 28.91 6.67 1.66
CA LEU A 267 29.68 5.47 1.35
C LEU A 267 30.70 5.68 0.22
N ASP A 268 30.32 6.40 -0.84
CA ASP A 268 31.19 6.70 -1.98
C ASP A 268 32.39 7.54 -1.53
N VAL A 269 32.19 8.58 -0.72
CA VAL A 269 33.30 9.43 -0.24
C VAL A 269 34.27 8.62 0.63
N GLN A 270 33.76 7.79 1.55
CA GLN A 270 34.62 6.95 2.40
C GLN A 270 35.37 5.87 1.61
N ALA A 271 34.76 5.33 0.56
CA ALA A 271 35.39 4.33 -0.31
C ALA A 271 36.42 4.95 -1.29
N LEU A 272 36.20 6.20 -1.70
CA LEU A 272 37.05 6.89 -2.69
C LEU A 272 38.20 7.65 -2.04
N VAL A 273 37.99 8.26 -0.89
CA VAL A 273 38.96 9.18 -0.24
C VAL A 273 39.40 8.63 1.11
N PRO A 274 40.71 8.60 1.41
CA PRO A 274 41.84 8.98 0.56
C PRO A 274 42.32 7.85 -0.38
N ALA A 275 41.84 6.62 -0.19
CA ALA A 275 42.51 5.42 -0.70
C ALA A 275 42.49 5.23 -2.23
N LYS A 276 41.54 5.82 -2.97
CA LYS A 276 41.39 5.58 -4.42
C LYS A 276 41.57 6.84 -5.26
N LEU A 277 41.07 7.99 -4.81
CA LEU A 277 41.17 9.25 -5.55
C LEU A 277 42.60 9.79 -5.57
N SER A 278 43.26 9.84 -4.40
CA SER A 278 44.62 10.34 -4.26
C SER A 278 45.65 9.55 -5.08
N PRO A 279 45.58 8.21 -5.24
CA PRO A 279 46.46 7.48 -6.17
C PRO A 279 46.01 7.49 -7.64
N ALA A 280 44.71 7.66 -7.93
CA ALA A 280 44.23 7.71 -9.31
C ALA A 280 44.66 8.99 -10.05
N LEU A 281 44.76 10.13 -9.36
CA LEU A 281 45.19 11.40 -9.95
C LEU A 281 46.67 11.39 -10.42
N PRO A 282 47.65 10.88 -9.64
CA PRO A 282 49.00 10.59 -10.11
C PRO A 282 49.06 9.57 -11.25
N GLY A 283 48.15 8.59 -11.27
CA GLY A 283 48.05 7.62 -12.36
C GLY A 283 47.84 8.28 -13.73
N LEU A 284 47.19 9.45 -13.77
CA LEU A 284 47.03 10.26 -14.99
C LEU A 284 48.33 10.92 -15.47
N LYS A 285 49.38 10.95 -14.63
CA LYS A 285 50.72 11.47 -14.94
C LYS A 285 51.72 10.38 -15.36
N SER A 286 51.37 9.12 -15.18
CA SER A 286 52.29 7.98 -15.32
C SER A 286 52.89 7.83 -16.73
N SER A 287 52.22 8.36 -17.76
CA SER A 287 52.70 8.36 -19.14
C SER A 287 52.43 9.72 -19.79
N PRO A 288 53.32 10.17 -20.71
CA PRO A 288 53.03 11.30 -21.59
C PRO A 288 51.72 11.08 -22.36
N LEU A 289 50.97 12.16 -22.62
CA LEU A 289 49.64 12.07 -23.21
C LEU A 289 49.63 11.29 -24.54
N LEU A 290 50.59 11.55 -25.43
CA LEU A 290 50.68 10.85 -26.72
C LEU A 290 51.15 9.40 -26.59
N ALA A 291 51.86 9.04 -25.51
CA ALA A 291 52.33 7.69 -25.25
C ALA A 291 51.24 6.75 -24.69
N ASP A 292 50.08 7.30 -24.31
CA ASP A 292 48.98 6.54 -23.70
C ASP A 292 48.40 5.49 -24.66
N PRO A 293 48.38 4.19 -24.29
CA PRO A 293 47.86 3.12 -25.15
C PRO A 293 46.37 3.29 -25.47
N SER A 294 45.59 3.94 -24.62
CA SER A 294 44.17 4.19 -24.87
C SER A 294 43.92 5.21 -25.98
N LEU A 295 44.82 6.19 -26.13
CA LEU A 295 44.79 7.17 -27.21
C LEU A 295 45.33 6.59 -28.53
N LYS A 296 46.39 5.77 -28.49
CA LYS A 296 46.95 5.14 -29.71
C LYS A 296 45.99 4.16 -30.39
N ARG A 297 45.06 3.56 -29.64
CA ARG A 297 44.01 2.68 -30.20
C ARG A 297 42.93 3.43 -30.98
N LEU A 298 42.84 4.76 -30.86
CA LEU A 298 41.82 5.54 -31.57
C LEU A 298 42.23 5.74 -33.02
N GLU A 299 41.70 4.91 -33.92
CA GLU A 299 41.92 4.99 -35.38
C GLU A 299 41.60 6.39 -35.94
N GLY A 300 40.63 7.09 -35.33
CA GLY A 300 40.22 8.42 -35.76
C GLY A 300 41.25 9.52 -35.49
N LEU A 301 42.25 9.30 -34.64
CA LEU A 301 43.32 10.28 -34.37
C LEU A 301 44.60 10.02 -35.16
N ARG A 302 44.83 8.80 -35.67
CA ARG A 302 46.04 8.38 -36.40
C ARG A 302 47.34 8.94 -35.82
N LEU A 303 47.54 8.71 -34.52
CA LEU A 303 48.73 9.17 -33.81
C LEU A 303 50.01 8.51 -34.34
N ASP A 304 49.91 7.32 -34.95
CA ASP A 304 50.99 6.67 -35.68
C ASP A 304 51.63 7.55 -36.78
N VAL A 305 50.83 8.44 -37.38
CA VAL A 305 51.28 9.37 -38.43
C VAL A 305 51.52 10.77 -37.85
N TYR A 306 50.61 11.29 -37.03
CA TYR A 306 50.63 12.69 -36.60
C TYR A 306 51.51 12.99 -35.37
N GLU A 307 51.84 11.99 -34.54
CA GLU A 307 52.66 12.17 -33.31
C GLU A 307 54.03 12.81 -33.61
N ARG A 308 54.64 12.46 -34.75
CA ARG A 308 55.97 12.95 -35.17
C ARG A 308 56.00 14.44 -35.53
N TRP A 309 54.84 15.02 -35.83
CA TRP A 309 54.69 16.42 -36.28
C TRP A 309 54.32 17.37 -35.14
N CYS A 310 54.05 16.83 -33.94
CA CYS A 310 53.83 17.63 -32.74
C CYS A 310 55.15 18.16 -32.18
N SER A 311 55.14 19.35 -31.57
CA SER A 311 56.32 19.90 -30.88
C SER A 311 56.76 19.02 -29.71
N GLU A 312 58.03 19.12 -29.31
CA GLU A 312 58.59 18.36 -28.17
C GLU A 312 57.77 18.58 -26.88
N GLU A 313 57.25 19.79 -26.67
CA GLU A 313 56.38 20.11 -25.53
C GLU A 313 55.10 19.27 -25.50
N ILE A 314 54.50 18.97 -26.67
CA ILE A 314 53.29 18.14 -26.78
C ILE A 314 53.64 16.66 -26.66
N GLN A 315 54.78 16.22 -27.22
CA GLN A 315 55.23 14.82 -27.17
C GLN A 315 55.51 14.36 -25.73
N TYR A 316 56.12 15.22 -24.92
CA TYR A 316 56.45 14.93 -23.52
C TYR A 316 55.46 15.51 -22.51
N PHE A 317 54.31 16.02 -22.98
CA PHE A 317 53.33 16.65 -22.10
C PHE A 317 52.76 15.65 -21.09
N THR A 318 52.87 16.00 -19.80
CA THR A 318 52.19 15.33 -18.69
C THR A 318 51.27 16.33 -17.97
N PRO A 319 49.98 16.01 -17.76
CA PRO A 319 49.06 16.92 -17.09
C PRO A 319 49.53 17.25 -15.66
N PHE A 320 49.70 18.54 -15.35
CA PHE A 320 49.96 18.96 -13.98
C PHE A 320 48.66 19.03 -13.17
N ILE A 321 48.48 18.06 -12.26
CA ILE A 321 47.34 17.97 -11.33
C ILE A 321 47.87 17.95 -9.89
N ARG A 322 47.31 18.81 -9.03
CA ARG A 322 47.56 18.75 -7.58
C ARG A 322 46.89 17.50 -7.00
N HIS A 323 47.63 16.70 -6.24
CA HIS A 323 47.17 15.41 -5.71
C HIS A 323 47.37 15.26 -4.20
N ASP A 324 48.20 16.13 -3.60
CA ASP A 324 48.54 16.10 -2.17
C ASP A 324 47.76 17.12 -1.32
N ASP A 325 46.71 17.71 -1.87
CA ASP A 325 45.93 18.79 -1.25
C ASP A 325 44.82 18.31 -0.30
N LEU A 326 44.55 16.99 -0.27
CA LEU A 326 43.47 16.38 0.51
C LEU A 326 44.01 15.36 1.52
N ASP A 327 43.96 15.74 2.81
CA ASP A 327 44.20 14.84 3.94
C ASP A 327 42.89 14.21 4.45
N GLY A 328 42.98 13.02 5.04
CA GLY A 328 41.84 12.28 5.59
C GLY A 328 41.10 13.00 6.72
N LYS A 329 41.76 13.91 7.47
CA LYS A 329 41.06 14.79 8.43
C LYS A 329 40.17 15.80 7.72
N ARG A 330 40.73 16.55 6.77
CA ARG A 330 39.99 17.54 5.98
C ARG A 330 38.85 16.92 5.17
N ALA A 331 39.05 15.73 4.62
CA ALA A 331 38.00 15.00 3.91
C ALA A 331 36.81 14.67 4.83
N ARG A 332 37.08 14.27 6.08
CA ARG A 332 36.03 14.03 7.08
C ARG A 332 35.30 15.32 7.44
N ASP A 333 35.99 16.42 7.69
CA ASP A 333 35.36 17.71 8.06
C ASP A 333 34.40 18.24 6.97
N ILE A 334 34.78 18.09 5.70
CA ILE A 334 33.93 18.50 4.58
C ILE A 334 32.74 17.55 4.43
N LEU A 335 32.96 16.23 4.62
CA LEU A 335 31.90 15.24 4.56
C LEU A 335 30.88 15.43 5.70
N THR A 336 31.31 15.70 6.93
CA THR A 336 30.41 15.95 8.07
C THR A 336 29.60 17.23 7.86
N GLY A 337 30.24 18.30 7.37
CA GLY A 337 29.54 19.55 7.02
C GLY A 337 28.52 19.37 5.90
N TRP A 338 28.81 18.50 4.92
CA TRP A 338 27.85 18.13 3.88
C TRP A 338 26.74 17.22 4.40
N ALA A 339 27.06 16.22 5.22
CA ALA A 339 26.11 15.26 5.79
C ALA A 339 25.05 15.94 6.65
N LYS A 340 25.43 16.95 7.43
CA LYS A 340 24.48 17.76 8.21
C LYS A 340 23.49 18.50 7.31
N LYS A 341 24.00 19.24 6.32
CA LYS A 341 23.15 20.01 5.38
C LYS A 341 22.28 19.09 4.51
N GLY A 342 22.83 17.98 4.04
CA GLY A 342 22.11 16.98 3.25
C GLY A 342 21.01 16.32 4.07
N GLY A 343 21.28 16.04 5.36
CA GLY A 343 20.29 15.54 6.32
C GLY A 343 19.14 16.52 6.54
N GLU A 344 19.44 17.80 6.75
CA GLU A 344 18.43 18.87 6.87
C GLU A 344 17.54 18.97 5.63
N VAL A 345 18.12 18.92 4.42
CA VAL A 345 17.36 18.93 3.15
C VAL A 345 16.46 17.70 3.03
N LEU A 346 16.98 16.52 3.36
CA LEU A 346 16.24 15.27 3.31
C LEU A 346 15.06 15.28 4.29
N LEU A 347 15.30 15.68 5.54
CA LEU A 347 14.27 15.75 6.56
C LEU A 347 13.20 16.78 6.17
N LYS A 348 13.59 17.95 5.66
CA LYS A 348 12.63 18.95 5.19
C LYS A 348 11.73 18.40 4.07
N GLY A 349 12.33 17.76 3.06
CA GLY A 349 11.58 17.14 1.95
C GLY A 349 10.68 15.99 2.42
N LEU A 350 11.12 15.20 3.41
CA LEU A 350 10.29 14.17 4.05
C LEU A 350 9.08 14.79 4.76
N HIS A 351 9.28 15.86 5.55
CA HIS A 351 8.18 16.56 6.23
C HIS A 351 7.16 17.12 5.23
N GLU A 352 7.62 17.84 4.21
CA GLU A 352 6.76 18.41 3.16
C GLU A 352 5.96 17.31 2.43
N THR A 353 6.59 16.16 2.14
CA THR A 353 5.89 15.01 1.54
C THR A 353 4.84 14.42 2.50
N LEU A 354 5.19 14.23 3.77
CA LEU A 354 4.31 13.66 4.79
C LEU A 354 3.10 14.54 5.09
N GLU A 355 3.24 15.88 5.05
CA GLU A 355 2.14 16.84 5.30
C GLU A 355 0.94 16.64 4.36
N HIS A 356 1.19 16.22 3.12
CA HIS A 356 0.14 15.97 2.13
C HIS A 356 -0.47 14.55 2.22
N MET A 357 0.14 13.64 2.99
CA MET A 357 -0.34 12.26 3.11
C MET A 357 -1.40 12.13 4.21
N ALA A 358 -2.62 11.73 3.85
CA ALA A 358 -3.73 11.49 4.79
C ALA A 358 -4.05 10.00 5.00
N ASP A 359 -3.48 9.12 4.16
CA ASP A 359 -3.68 7.69 4.25
C ASP A 359 -2.60 7.02 5.12
N PHE A 360 -3.06 6.30 6.15
CA PHE A 360 -2.20 5.68 7.16
C PHE A 360 -1.39 4.51 6.56
N LYS A 361 -1.96 3.77 5.60
CA LYS A 361 -1.27 2.68 4.91
C LYS A 361 -0.12 3.21 4.06
N SER A 362 -0.35 4.26 3.28
CA SER A 362 0.67 4.92 2.47
C SER A 362 1.84 5.45 3.32
N ILE A 363 1.56 6.04 4.50
CA ILE A 363 2.60 6.54 5.41
C ILE A 363 3.45 5.37 5.97
N MET A 364 2.82 4.25 6.32
CA MET A 364 3.54 3.04 6.76
C MET A 364 4.41 2.44 5.64
N GLU A 365 3.94 2.42 4.40
CA GLU A 365 4.72 1.94 3.26
C GLU A 365 5.97 2.82 3.05
N LEU A 366 5.82 4.15 3.10
CA LEU A 366 6.95 5.08 3.07
C LEU A 366 7.90 4.85 4.25
N ARG A 367 7.38 4.68 5.47
CA ARG A 367 8.17 4.34 6.68
C ARG A 367 9.02 3.11 6.45
N THR A 368 8.43 2.08 5.88
CA THR A 368 9.10 0.80 5.63
C THR A 368 10.24 0.98 4.65
N GLN A 369 10.00 1.65 3.52
CA GLN A 369 11.02 1.90 2.50
C GLN A 369 12.17 2.77 3.02
N VAL A 370 11.86 3.88 3.70
CA VAL A 370 12.86 4.82 4.24
C VAL A 370 13.73 4.14 5.29
N LEU A 371 13.13 3.46 6.27
CA LEU A 371 13.89 2.81 7.34
C LEU A 371 14.68 1.60 6.83
N GLN A 372 14.13 0.80 5.91
CA GLN A 372 14.89 -0.32 5.31
C GLN A 372 16.12 0.18 4.53
N LEU A 373 15.98 1.27 3.77
CA LEU A 373 17.11 1.86 3.05
C LEU A 373 18.15 2.45 4.01
N TRP A 374 17.72 3.09 5.11
CA TRP A 374 18.63 3.61 6.13
C TRP A 374 19.36 2.49 6.87
N ILE A 375 18.66 1.41 7.25
CA ILE A 375 19.29 0.26 7.92
C ILE A 375 20.30 -0.40 7.00
N ARG A 376 19.96 -0.58 5.72
CA ARG A 376 20.85 -1.20 4.72
C ARG A 376 22.14 -0.39 4.48
N ASP A 377 22.02 0.93 4.29
CA ASP A 377 23.14 1.74 3.79
C ASP A 377 23.65 2.80 4.77
N GLY A 378 22.81 3.29 5.68
CA GLY A 378 23.11 4.38 6.62
C GLY A 378 24.06 3.99 7.74
N GLY A 379 23.88 2.80 8.34
CA GLY A 379 24.74 2.30 9.43
C GLY A 379 26.19 2.00 9.01
N ARG A 380 26.45 1.93 7.71
CA ARG A 380 27.76 1.56 7.14
C ARG A 380 28.74 2.74 7.10
N ALA A 381 28.25 3.97 7.19
CA ALA A 381 29.08 5.16 7.13
C ALA A 381 29.87 5.36 8.44
N ARG A 382 31.18 5.14 8.41
CA ARG A 382 32.06 5.25 9.59
C ARG A 382 32.16 6.70 10.08
N GLY A 383 32.11 6.90 11.40
CA GLY A 383 32.29 8.21 12.05
C GLY A 383 31.03 9.06 12.14
N PHE A 384 29.87 8.49 11.82
CA PHE A 384 28.55 9.05 12.09
C PHE A 384 27.83 8.15 13.09
N ASP A 385 26.97 8.72 13.93
CA ASP A 385 26.06 7.94 14.76
C ASP A 385 24.83 7.54 13.91
N PRO A 386 24.61 6.25 13.61
CA PRO A 386 23.46 5.83 12.81
C PRO A 386 22.11 6.12 13.48
N LEU A 387 22.09 6.25 14.82
CA LEU A 387 20.86 6.42 15.59
C LEU A 387 20.28 7.84 15.43
N GLU A 388 21.11 8.87 15.32
CA GLU A 388 20.65 10.27 15.23
C GLU A 388 19.70 10.48 14.04
N MET A 389 20.17 10.15 12.83
CA MET A 389 19.35 10.25 11.62
C MET A 389 18.19 9.23 11.60
N GLN A 390 18.38 8.04 12.17
CA GLN A 390 17.30 7.06 12.29
C GLN A 390 16.15 7.61 13.13
N ASP A 391 16.46 8.21 14.27
CA ASP A 391 15.49 8.80 15.18
C ASP A 391 14.83 10.03 14.55
N ASP A 392 15.56 10.87 13.82
CA ASP A 392 14.97 11.99 13.09
C ASP A 392 13.94 11.54 12.03
N LEU A 393 14.31 10.54 11.21
CA LEU A 393 13.40 9.95 10.21
C LEU A 393 12.17 9.32 10.89
N ARG A 394 12.40 8.56 11.96
CA ARG A 394 11.36 7.90 12.76
C ARG A 394 10.41 8.92 13.38
N ASN A 395 10.94 9.98 14.01
CA ASN A 395 10.17 11.02 14.69
C ASN A 395 9.29 11.79 13.69
N ALA A 396 9.83 12.16 12.52
CA ALA A 396 9.07 12.85 11.48
C ALA A 396 7.85 12.03 11.03
N ILE A 397 8.05 10.74 10.75
CA ILE A 397 6.99 9.83 10.29
C ILE A 397 5.98 9.55 11.41
N ASN A 398 6.45 9.24 12.61
CA ASN A 398 5.59 8.95 13.76
C ASN A 398 4.73 10.17 14.15
N ALA A 399 5.29 11.38 14.11
CA ALA A 399 4.55 12.61 14.34
C ALA A 399 3.40 12.76 13.33
N ARG A 400 3.65 12.48 12.04
CA ARG A 400 2.59 12.51 11.03
C ARG A 400 1.54 11.42 11.26
N MET A 401 1.96 10.19 11.57
CA MET A 401 1.03 9.10 11.88
C MET A 401 0.11 9.47 13.05
N LEU A 402 0.66 10.02 14.13
CA LEU A 402 -0.11 10.50 15.29
C LEU A 402 -1.12 11.59 14.89
N ALA A 403 -0.69 12.59 14.11
CA ALA A 403 -1.57 13.67 13.66
C ALA A 403 -2.72 13.17 12.75
N VAL A 404 -2.44 12.25 11.83
CA VAL A 404 -3.46 11.63 10.97
C VAL A 404 -4.44 10.80 11.80
N LEU A 405 -3.93 10.03 12.76
CA LEU A 405 -4.72 9.23 13.68
C LEU A 405 -5.69 10.10 14.49
N GLU A 406 -5.21 11.18 15.10
CA GLU A 406 -6.06 12.15 15.81
C GLU A 406 -7.14 12.74 14.89
N THR A 407 -6.76 13.11 13.66
CA THR A 407 -7.70 13.62 12.66
C THR A 407 -8.76 12.59 12.27
N LYS A 408 -8.42 11.30 12.21
CA LYS A 408 -9.37 10.22 11.88
C LYS A 408 -10.30 9.93 13.06
N VAL A 409 -9.78 9.86 14.28
CA VAL A 409 -10.58 9.59 15.48
C VAL A 409 -11.59 10.71 15.74
N THR A 410 -11.15 11.97 15.67
CA THR A 410 -12.01 13.14 15.89
C THR A 410 -13.15 13.29 14.88
N LYS A 411 -13.13 12.57 13.74
CA LYS A 411 -14.28 12.51 12.82
C LYS A 411 -15.51 11.83 13.43
N LEU A 412 -15.40 11.15 14.58
CA LEU A 412 -16.55 10.64 15.32
C LEU A 412 -17.59 11.73 15.60
N ARG A 413 -17.16 12.98 15.79
CA ARG A 413 -18.05 14.15 15.97
C ARG A 413 -19.03 14.37 14.81
N LEU A 414 -18.74 13.84 13.61
CA LEU A 414 -19.65 13.91 12.47
C LEU A 414 -20.92 13.10 12.70
N VAL A 415 -20.85 12.03 13.50
CA VAL A 415 -22.05 11.27 13.92
C VAL A 415 -22.95 12.15 14.78
N GLY A 416 -22.39 12.82 15.79
CA GLY A 416 -23.15 13.79 16.61
C GLY A 416 -23.71 14.96 15.79
N SER A 417 -22.97 15.41 14.77
CA SER A 417 -23.42 16.45 13.84
C SER A 417 -24.58 16.00 12.95
N GLU A 418 -24.56 14.75 12.46
CA GLU A 418 -25.66 14.15 11.68
C GLU A 418 -26.92 13.99 12.54
N VAL A 419 -26.75 13.57 13.81
CA VAL A 419 -27.84 13.49 14.78
C VAL A 419 -28.45 14.88 15.01
N ARG A 420 -27.61 15.89 15.26
CA ARG A 420 -28.07 17.28 15.41
C ARG A 420 -28.85 17.77 14.19
N ALA A 421 -28.30 17.60 12.99
CA ALA A 421 -28.96 18.04 11.75
C ALA A 421 -30.34 17.36 11.57
N THR A 422 -30.44 16.08 11.94
CA THR A 422 -31.71 15.34 11.90
C THR A 422 -32.71 15.89 12.92
N LEU A 423 -32.27 16.28 14.12
CA LEU A 423 -33.14 16.85 15.15
C LEU A 423 -33.57 18.30 14.86
N GLU A 424 -32.74 19.08 14.17
CA GLU A 424 -33.07 20.43 13.70
C GLU A 424 -34.08 20.40 12.55
N GLY A 425 -33.98 19.42 11.65
CA GLY A 425 -34.88 19.22 10.52
C GLY A 425 -36.05 18.25 10.77
N TRP A 426 -36.39 17.97 12.03
CA TRP A 426 -37.37 16.94 12.38
C TRP A 426 -38.77 17.22 11.81
N GLN A 427 -39.38 16.20 11.17
CA GLN A 427 -40.73 16.27 10.60
C GLN A 427 -41.52 15.03 10.98
N GLU A 428 -42.58 15.21 11.76
CA GLU A 428 -43.47 14.14 12.21
C GLU A 428 -44.18 13.44 11.03
N GLY A 429 -44.25 12.11 11.08
CA GLY A 429 -44.75 11.26 10.00
C GLY A 429 -43.80 11.09 8.81
N VAL A 430 -42.60 11.70 8.84
CA VAL A 430 -41.59 11.61 7.77
C VAL A 430 -40.26 11.10 8.30
N THR A 431 -39.69 11.73 9.33
CA THR A 431 -38.37 11.35 9.88
C THR A 431 -38.42 10.12 10.79
N ASP A 432 -39.56 9.94 11.45
CA ASP A 432 -39.93 8.86 12.37
C ASP A 432 -40.64 7.68 11.67
N LYS A 433 -41.10 7.88 10.43
CA LYS A 433 -41.74 6.83 9.65
C LYS A 433 -40.78 5.68 9.38
N HIS A 434 -41.23 4.48 9.68
CA HIS A 434 -40.50 3.24 9.45
C HIS A 434 -41.41 2.23 8.73
N PRO A 435 -40.90 1.49 7.74
CA PRO A 435 -41.68 0.45 7.08
C PRO A 435 -41.88 -0.73 8.04
N GLY A 436 -43.09 -1.28 8.06
CA GLY A 436 -43.42 -2.48 8.80
C GLY A 436 -42.62 -3.68 8.30
N LEU A 437 -42.35 -4.62 9.20
CA LEU A 437 -41.64 -5.86 8.89
C LEU A 437 -42.34 -6.67 7.78
N TRP A 438 -43.66 -6.53 7.66
CA TRP A 438 -44.49 -7.27 6.71
C TRP A 438 -44.99 -6.43 5.54
N ASP A 439 -44.54 -5.18 5.42
CA ASP A 439 -44.91 -4.33 4.29
C ASP A 439 -44.23 -4.85 3.01
N GLU A 440 -45.01 -5.08 1.95
CA GLU A 440 -44.49 -5.61 0.68
C GLU A 440 -43.52 -4.63 -0.01
N ASP A 441 -43.73 -3.33 0.21
CA ASP A 441 -42.96 -2.24 -0.39
C ASP A 441 -41.47 -2.35 -0.05
N GLY A 442 -40.63 -2.65 -1.04
CA GLY A 442 -39.17 -2.64 -0.94
C GLY A 442 -38.50 -4.02 -0.90
N TYR A 443 -39.20 -5.08 -0.49
CA TYR A 443 -38.61 -6.42 -0.45
C TYR A 443 -38.33 -6.99 -1.84
N ASP A 444 -39.24 -6.82 -2.79
CA ASP A 444 -39.05 -7.28 -4.17
C ASP A 444 -37.85 -6.61 -4.84
N THR A 445 -37.72 -5.30 -4.65
CA THR A 445 -36.60 -4.51 -5.17
C THR A 445 -35.27 -4.97 -4.58
N MET A 446 -35.22 -5.31 -3.29
CA MET A 446 -34.00 -5.77 -2.62
C MET A 446 -33.67 -7.23 -2.94
N LEU A 447 -34.68 -8.08 -3.07
CA LEU A 447 -34.53 -9.48 -3.49
C LEU A 447 -33.99 -9.58 -4.91
N SER A 448 -34.43 -8.69 -5.82
CA SER A 448 -33.88 -8.59 -7.19
C SER A 448 -32.38 -8.24 -7.23
N LYS A 449 -31.86 -7.58 -6.19
CA LYS A 449 -30.43 -7.23 -6.02
C LYS A 449 -29.62 -8.34 -5.34
N GLY A 450 -30.26 -9.42 -4.91
CA GLY A 450 -29.64 -10.61 -4.32
C GLY A 450 -29.95 -10.83 -2.83
N ALA A 451 -29.49 -11.96 -2.30
CA ALA A 451 -29.80 -12.38 -0.93
C ALA A 451 -29.21 -11.47 0.15
N ALA A 452 -27.99 -10.94 -0.04
CA ALA A 452 -27.34 -10.10 0.98
C ALA A 452 -28.01 -8.71 1.17
N PRO A 453 -28.43 -7.99 0.11
CA PRO A 453 -29.29 -6.81 0.25
C PRO A 453 -30.65 -7.12 0.88
N PHE A 454 -31.28 -8.23 0.53
CA PHE A 454 -32.55 -8.66 1.12
C PHE A 454 -32.43 -8.92 2.62
N VAL A 455 -31.43 -9.68 3.07
CA VAL A 455 -31.19 -9.92 4.50
C VAL A 455 -30.91 -8.61 5.23
N ARG A 456 -30.15 -7.69 4.64
CA ARG A 456 -29.92 -6.36 5.22
C ARG A 456 -31.21 -5.55 5.37
N GLU A 457 -32.11 -5.62 4.40
CA GLU A 457 -33.42 -4.96 4.46
C GLU A 457 -34.28 -5.55 5.59
N VAL A 458 -34.39 -6.88 5.67
CA VAL A 458 -35.12 -7.56 6.76
C VAL A 458 -34.57 -7.16 8.12
N VAL A 459 -33.24 -7.16 8.28
CA VAL A 459 -32.57 -6.75 9.51
C VAL A 459 -32.81 -5.27 9.81
N SER A 460 -32.81 -4.41 8.80
CA SER A 460 -33.09 -2.97 8.94
C SER A 460 -34.48 -2.73 9.53
N ARG A 461 -35.50 -3.43 9.03
CA ARG A 461 -36.87 -3.33 9.54
C ARG A 461 -37.05 -3.94 10.91
N LEU A 462 -36.41 -5.10 11.17
CA LEU A 462 -36.42 -5.73 12.48
C LEU A 462 -35.87 -4.79 13.58
N TYR A 463 -34.85 -4.00 13.25
CA TYR A 463 -34.27 -3.01 14.16
C TYR A 463 -34.92 -1.61 14.07
N GLY A 464 -36.05 -1.46 13.36
CA GLY A 464 -36.77 -0.20 13.26
C GLY A 464 -35.96 0.95 12.66
N ARG A 465 -35.00 0.66 11.78
CA ARG A 465 -34.13 1.69 11.19
C ARG A 465 -34.89 2.50 10.14
N SER A 466 -35.27 3.73 10.49
CA SER A 466 -35.71 4.72 9.50
C SER A 466 -34.54 5.22 8.64
N ASP A 467 -34.84 5.95 7.57
CA ASP A 467 -33.80 6.61 6.75
C ASP A 467 -32.90 7.52 7.60
N ALA A 468 -33.48 8.19 8.61
CA ALA A 468 -32.75 9.02 9.55
C ALA A 468 -31.78 8.22 10.42
N VAL A 469 -32.24 7.10 11.01
CA VAL A 469 -31.37 6.19 11.79
C VAL A 469 -30.27 5.64 10.90
N SER A 470 -30.61 5.23 9.68
CA SER A 470 -29.66 4.65 8.73
C SER A 470 -28.53 5.60 8.36
N ARG A 471 -28.78 6.92 8.23
CA ARG A 471 -27.72 7.91 7.97
C ARG A 471 -26.74 8.02 9.14
N ALA A 472 -27.24 8.13 10.37
CA ALA A 472 -26.40 8.22 11.56
C ALA A 472 -25.58 6.94 11.79
N VAL A 473 -26.23 5.77 11.65
CA VAL A 473 -25.58 4.46 11.78
C VAL A 473 -24.54 4.24 10.69
N HIS A 474 -24.83 4.61 9.43
CA HIS A 474 -23.87 4.50 8.34
C HIS A 474 -22.65 5.41 8.55
N SER A 475 -22.87 6.64 9.04
CA SER A 475 -21.80 7.57 9.43
C SER A 475 -20.88 6.94 10.49
N TYR A 476 -21.46 6.30 11.51
CA TYR A 476 -20.71 5.59 12.53
C TYR A 476 -19.98 4.36 11.98
N SER A 477 -20.64 3.48 11.22
CA SER A 477 -20.02 2.29 10.63
C SER A 477 -18.87 2.65 9.69
N SER A 478 -19.01 3.71 8.88
CA SER A 478 -17.93 4.18 8.01
C SER A 478 -16.74 4.69 8.83
N TRP A 479 -16.98 5.38 9.94
CA TRP A 479 -15.91 5.80 10.86
C TRP A 479 -15.26 4.60 11.54
N PHE A 480 -16.04 3.63 12.00
CA PHE A 480 -15.56 2.43 12.69
C PHE A 480 -14.60 1.62 11.81
N LEU A 481 -14.96 1.38 10.54
CA LEU A 481 -14.08 0.70 9.58
C LEU A 481 -12.74 1.42 9.41
N VAL A 482 -12.75 2.76 9.36
CA VAL A 482 -11.53 3.56 9.24
C VAL A 482 -10.64 3.43 10.48
N ILE A 483 -11.22 3.28 11.67
CA ILE A 483 -10.46 3.03 12.91
C ILE A 483 -9.93 1.59 12.96
N ASP A 484 -10.71 0.63 12.48
CA ASP A 484 -10.28 -0.76 12.37
C ASP A 484 -9.07 -0.91 11.43
N ASP A 485 -9.10 -0.25 10.28
CA ASP A 485 -7.95 -0.15 9.36
C ASP A 485 -6.69 0.41 10.06
N VAL A 486 -6.84 1.39 10.95
CA VAL A 486 -5.72 1.96 11.73
C VAL A 486 -5.19 0.94 12.73
N LYS A 487 -6.06 0.19 13.42
CA LYS A 487 -5.66 -0.90 14.33
C LYS A 487 -4.87 -1.97 13.58
N ASP A 488 -5.34 -2.36 12.40
CA ASP A 488 -4.67 -3.33 11.53
C ASP A 488 -3.28 -2.87 11.09
N VAL A 489 -3.11 -1.58 10.82
CA VAL A 489 -1.80 -1.01 10.53
C VAL A 489 -0.89 -1.05 11.76
N VAL A 490 -1.38 -0.69 12.94
CA VAL A 490 -0.61 -0.75 14.20
C VAL A 490 -0.16 -2.17 14.51
N GLU A 491 -1.03 -3.17 14.31
CA GLU A 491 -0.68 -4.58 14.50
C GLU A 491 0.32 -5.08 13.44
N ARG A 492 0.25 -4.58 12.21
CA ARG A 492 1.29 -4.86 11.19
C ARG A 492 2.65 -4.26 11.58
N LEU A 493 2.68 -3.02 12.08
CA LEU A 493 3.91 -2.40 12.58
C LEU A 493 4.53 -3.21 13.72
N ARG A 494 3.72 -3.77 14.62
CA ARG A 494 4.18 -4.61 15.73
C ARG A 494 4.80 -5.93 15.27
N LYS A 495 4.31 -6.50 14.17
CA LYS A 495 4.80 -7.78 13.60
C LYS A 495 6.02 -7.60 12.69
N GLN A 496 6.36 -6.38 12.31
CA GLN A 496 7.48 -6.08 11.43
C GLN A 496 8.82 -6.43 12.10
N ARG A 497 9.71 -7.06 11.33
CA ARG A 497 11.10 -7.35 11.74
C ARG A 497 12.05 -6.39 11.02
N TRP A 498 13.09 -5.98 11.72
CA TRP A 498 14.05 -4.97 11.27
C TRP A 498 15.48 -5.53 11.23
N ASP A 499 15.62 -6.67 10.56
CA ASP A 499 16.89 -7.36 10.38
C ASP A 499 17.58 -6.80 9.13
N ASN A 500 18.92 -6.70 9.16
CA ASN A 500 19.70 -6.37 7.98
C ASN A 500 20.08 -7.67 7.26
N ASP A 501 19.32 -8.06 6.24
CA ASP A 501 19.51 -9.32 5.51
C ASP A 501 20.80 -9.35 4.63
N TYR A 502 21.62 -8.29 4.66
CA TYR A 502 22.82 -8.16 3.82
C TYR A 502 24.10 -8.38 4.65
N ASP A 503 24.82 -9.48 4.38
CA ASP A 503 26.24 -9.89 4.63
C ASP A 503 27.13 -9.25 5.75
N GLU A 504 26.66 -8.30 6.56
CA GLU A 504 27.37 -7.65 7.65
C GLU A 504 26.81 -8.18 8.98
N ILE A 505 27.68 -8.79 9.80
CA ILE A 505 27.33 -9.25 11.14
C ILE A 505 27.16 -8.00 12.00
N GLU A 506 25.93 -7.53 12.15
CA GLU A 506 25.57 -6.48 13.11
C GLU A 506 25.56 -7.05 14.54
N ASP A 507 25.92 -6.21 15.52
CA ASP A 507 25.86 -6.59 16.93
C ASP A 507 24.41 -6.86 17.34
N GLU A 508 24.17 -8.01 18.00
CA GLU A 508 22.83 -8.46 18.41
C GLU A 508 22.11 -7.41 19.29
N GLU A 509 22.86 -6.69 20.14
CA GLU A 509 22.34 -5.57 20.94
C GLU A 509 21.78 -4.42 20.09
N THR A 510 22.38 -4.14 18.93
CA THR A 510 21.92 -3.08 18.01
C THR A 510 20.62 -3.50 17.32
N ILE A 511 20.51 -4.78 16.92
CA ILE A 511 19.29 -5.34 16.33
C ILE A 511 18.16 -5.35 17.37
N GLU A 512 18.44 -5.78 18.60
CA GLU A 512 17.47 -5.78 19.69
C GLU A 512 16.98 -4.37 20.05
N ALA A 513 17.89 -3.40 20.18
CA ALA A 513 17.54 -2.01 20.44
C ALA A 513 16.66 -1.42 19.33
N ARG A 514 16.97 -1.73 18.07
CA ARG A 514 16.17 -1.31 16.91
C ARG A 514 14.79 -1.95 16.92
N GLN A 515 14.70 -3.26 17.17
CA GLN A 515 13.42 -3.97 17.24
C GLN A 515 12.57 -3.48 18.41
N GLN A 516 13.20 -3.14 19.55
CA GLN A 516 12.53 -2.51 20.68
C GLN A 516 11.92 -1.16 20.29
N ALA A 517 12.70 -0.29 19.65
CA ALA A 517 12.25 1.04 19.24
C ALA A 517 11.14 1.00 18.18
N LEU A 518 11.35 0.26 17.08
CA LEU A 518 10.52 0.33 15.88
C LEU A 518 9.28 -0.58 15.91
N SER A 519 9.35 -1.72 16.61
CA SER A 519 8.27 -2.72 16.62
C SER A 519 7.59 -2.87 17.99
N LYS A 520 8.13 -2.29 19.06
CA LYS A 520 7.44 -2.24 20.36
C LYS A 520 7.08 -0.81 20.76
N ASP A 521 8.04 0.09 20.86
CA ASP A 521 7.79 1.42 21.42
C ASP A 521 6.93 2.29 20.50
N ASP A 522 7.20 2.30 19.19
CA ASP A 522 6.40 3.05 18.20
C ASP A 522 4.93 2.59 18.15
N PRO A 523 4.61 1.28 17.96
CA PRO A 523 3.23 0.82 18.00
C PRO A 523 2.55 1.06 19.35
N ARG A 524 3.28 0.95 20.47
CA ARG A 524 2.75 1.26 21.81
C ARG A 524 2.31 2.72 21.90
N LYS A 525 3.16 3.67 21.50
CA LYS A 525 2.83 5.10 21.49
C LYS A 525 1.61 5.40 20.61
N LEU A 526 1.53 4.79 19.42
CA LEU A 526 0.36 4.93 18.53
C LEU A 526 -0.91 4.36 19.16
N ARG A 527 -0.82 3.20 19.83
CA ARG A 527 -1.96 2.57 20.51
C ARG A 527 -2.42 3.37 21.73
N GLU A 528 -1.51 3.81 22.59
CA GLU A 528 -1.82 4.68 23.74
C GLU A 528 -2.46 5.99 23.28
N ARG A 529 -1.97 6.58 22.17
CA ARG A 529 -2.59 7.79 21.62
C ARG A 529 -3.97 7.52 21.00
N LEU A 530 -4.15 6.39 20.31
CA LEU A 530 -5.45 5.93 19.82
C LEU A 530 -6.44 5.80 20.95
N ASP A 531 -6.05 5.08 22.00
CA ASP A 531 -6.86 4.80 23.16
C ASP A 531 -7.28 6.10 23.87
N THR A 532 -6.32 6.97 24.20
CA THR A 532 -6.62 8.26 24.86
C THR A 532 -7.50 9.18 23.99
N THR A 533 -7.33 9.17 22.67
CA THR A 533 -8.14 10.02 21.77
C THR A 533 -9.53 9.43 21.55
N LEU A 534 -9.67 8.10 21.54
CA LEU A 534 -10.96 7.42 21.48
C LEU A 534 -11.78 7.71 22.74
N ASP A 535 -11.20 7.56 23.94
CA ASP A 535 -11.89 7.91 25.21
C ASP A 535 -12.48 9.31 25.13
N LYS A 536 -11.63 10.28 24.79
CA LYS A 536 -12.02 11.68 24.69
C LYS A 536 -13.14 11.89 23.66
N SER A 537 -13.04 11.27 22.48
CA SER A 537 -14.02 11.46 21.41
C SER A 537 -15.37 10.82 21.74
N PHE A 538 -15.40 9.69 22.46
CA PHE A 538 -16.65 9.09 22.93
C PHE A 538 -17.27 9.90 24.07
N SER A 539 -16.48 10.42 25.00
CA SER A 539 -17.00 11.34 26.03
C SER A 539 -17.59 12.61 25.41
N GLU A 540 -16.94 13.20 24.41
CA GLU A 540 -17.47 14.35 23.67
C GLU A 540 -18.76 14.02 22.91
N LEU A 541 -18.85 12.82 22.31
CA LEU A 541 -20.07 12.36 21.64
C LEU A 541 -21.20 12.13 22.64
N GLU A 542 -20.92 11.54 23.79
CA GLU A 542 -21.91 11.29 24.85
C GLU A 542 -22.47 12.61 25.40
N GLU A 543 -21.60 13.58 25.67
CA GLU A 543 -22.00 14.93 26.08
C GLU A 543 -22.86 15.61 25.00
N GLN A 544 -22.48 15.49 23.72
CA GLN A 544 -23.28 16.04 22.61
C GLN A 544 -24.67 15.39 22.53
N LEU A 545 -24.77 14.07 22.65
CA LEU A 545 -26.06 13.37 22.61
C LEU A 545 -26.91 13.69 23.84
N GLY A 546 -26.29 13.84 25.01
CA GLY A 546 -26.96 14.28 26.25
C GLY A 546 -27.56 15.68 26.12
N ASN A 547 -26.76 16.64 25.66
CA ASN A 547 -27.22 18.03 25.45
C ASN A 547 -28.36 18.10 24.42
N LEU A 548 -28.24 17.37 23.31
CA LEU A 548 -29.29 17.30 22.29
C LEU A 548 -30.60 16.69 22.84
N TRP A 549 -30.48 15.73 23.76
CA TRP A 549 -31.64 15.16 24.43
C TRP A 549 -32.29 16.16 25.38
N GLU A 550 -31.51 16.83 26.24
CA GLU A 550 -32.02 17.83 27.18
C GLU A 550 -32.77 18.98 26.48
N GLU A 551 -32.24 19.47 25.36
CA GLU A 551 -32.89 20.51 24.54
C GLU A 551 -34.27 20.09 23.98
N LYS A 552 -34.48 18.79 23.76
CA LYS A 552 -35.69 18.25 23.12
C LYS A 552 -36.60 17.50 24.08
N ALA A 553 -36.20 17.30 25.34
CA ALA A 553 -36.90 16.47 26.31
C ALA A 553 -38.32 16.99 26.65
N GLU A 554 -38.53 18.30 26.59
CA GLU A 554 -39.83 18.95 26.89
C GLU A 554 -40.68 19.25 25.65
N GLY A 555 -40.19 18.93 24.44
CA GLY A 555 -40.91 19.17 23.19
C GLY A 555 -42.07 18.20 22.95
N PRO A 556 -43.03 18.53 22.06
CA PRO A 556 -44.17 17.66 21.74
C PRO A 556 -43.75 16.37 21.02
N THR A 557 -42.62 16.37 20.31
CA THR A 557 -42.08 15.21 19.58
C THR A 557 -41.07 14.39 20.38
N ASN A 558 -40.99 14.61 21.71
CA ASN A 558 -39.99 13.97 22.57
C ASN A 558 -40.03 12.43 22.56
N GLY A 559 -41.21 11.83 22.41
CA GLY A 559 -41.38 10.38 22.30
C GLY A 559 -40.70 9.80 21.06
N ALA A 560 -41.00 10.35 19.89
CA ALA A 560 -40.41 9.91 18.63
C ALA A 560 -38.89 10.17 18.56
N ILE A 561 -38.42 11.29 19.13
CA ILE A 561 -37.00 11.59 19.28
C ILE A 561 -36.32 10.58 20.23
N ALA A 562 -36.98 10.20 21.34
CA ALA A 562 -36.44 9.22 22.27
C ALA A 562 -36.26 7.84 21.61
N MET A 563 -37.23 7.40 20.82
CA MET A 563 -37.13 6.16 20.03
C MET A 563 -35.95 6.20 19.04
N TYR A 564 -35.79 7.33 18.33
CA TYR A 564 -34.67 7.55 17.41
C TYR A 564 -33.30 7.48 18.12
N LEU A 565 -33.15 8.14 19.27
CA LEU A 565 -31.90 8.14 20.04
C LEU A 565 -31.58 6.75 20.63
N ILE A 566 -32.57 6.00 21.13
CA ILE A 566 -32.37 4.62 21.61
C ILE A 566 -31.82 3.73 20.49
N ARG A 567 -32.38 3.85 19.28
CA ARG A 567 -31.94 3.05 18.12
C ARG A 567 -30.49 3.34 17.74
N ILE A 568 -30.11 4.62 17.70
CA ILE A 568 -28.73 5.03 17.41
C ILE A 568 -27.78 4.56 18.51
N LEU A 569 -28.12 4.78 19.77
CA LEU A 569 -27.31 4.35 20.91
C LEU A 569 -27.10 2.84 20.89
N ARG A 570 -28.16 2.06 20.61
CA ARG A 570 -28.05 0.60 20.48
C ARG A 570 -27.09 0.20 19.36
N ASP A 571 -27.21 0.78 18.18
CA ASP A 571 -26.35 0.44 17.05
C ASP A 571 -24.88 0.84 17.30
N ILE A 572 -24.62 2.01 17.88
CA ILE A 572 -23.27 2.42 18.30
C ILE A 572 -22.73 1.44 19.37
N ARG A 573 -23.56 1.10 20.37
CA ARG A 573 -23.17 0.19 21.46
C ARG A 573 -22.90 -1.24 20.98
N SER A 574 -23.52 -1.67 19.89
CA SER A 574 -23.30 -3.00 19.30
C SER A 574 -21.89 -3.20 18.74
N GLN A 575 -21.18 -2.10 18.46
CA GLN A 575 -19.85 -2.09 17.83
C GLN A 575 -18.88 -1.17 18.58
N LEU A 576 -18.89 -1.19 19.92
CA LEU A 576 -17.92 -0.41 20.68
C LEU A 576 -16.51 -1.00 20.57
N PRO A 577 -15.47 -0.16 20.56
CA PRO A 577 -14.11 -0.63 20.80
C PRO A 577 -14.00 -1.31 22.18
N GLU A 578 -13.25 -2.41 22.27
CA GLU A 578 -13.01 -3.18 23.52
C GLU A 578 -12.24 -2.35 24.56
N ARG A 579 -12.93 -1.50 25.33
CA ARG A 579 -12.30 -0.55 26.27
C ARG A 579 -13.23 -0.24 27.44
N SER A 580 -12.74 -0.45 28.67
CA SER A 580 -13.52 -0.27 29.90
C SER A 580 -14.07 1.14 30.10
N ALA A 581 -13.35 2.18 29.64
CA ALA A 581 -13.80 3.56 29.76
C ALA A 581 -15.00 3.91 28.87
N ILE A 582 -15.30 3.09 27.85
CA ILE A 582 -16.37 3.33 26.86
C ILE A 582 -17.54 2.34 27.06
N GLU A 583 -17.38 1.30 27.88
CA GLU A 583 -18.41 0.27 28.12
C GLU A 583 -19.76 0.86 28.57
N ASP A 584 -19.71 1.94 29.34
CA ASP A 584 -20.89 2.63 29.89
C ASP A 584 -21.48 3.71 28.95
N PHE A 585 -20.91 3.92 27.76
CA PHE A 585 -21.30 4.99 26.83
C PHE A 585 -22.83 5.08 26.61
N GLY A 586 -23.43 6.22 26.96
CA GLY A 586 -24.82 6.54 26.69
C GLY A 586 -25.83 5.87 27.63
N LEU A 587 -25.40 5.01 28.56
CA LEU A 587 -26.31 4.35 29.51
C LEU A 587 -26.98 5.33 30.47
N ALA A 588 -26.35 6.46 30.77
CA ALA A 588 -26.90 7.50 31.66
C ALA A 588 -28.19 8.13 31.11
N ILE A 589 -28.32 8.24 29.78
CA ILE A 589 -29.44 8.91 29.11
C ILE A 589 -30.62 7.93 28.91
N VAL A 590 -30.35 6.62 28.81
CA VAL A 590 -31.33 5.56 28.51
C VAL A 590 -32.57 5.57 29.43
N PRO A 591 -32.46 5.71 30.77
CA PRO A 591 -33.64 5.76 31.63
C PRO A 591 -34.60 6.91 31.29
N GLY A 592 -34.06 8.09 30.97
CA GLY A 592 -34.86 9.25 30.56
C GLY A 592 -35.55 9.03 29.21
N LEU A 593 -34.86 8.38 28.27
CA LEU A 593 -35.44 8.01 26.97
C LEU A 593 -36.55 6.98 27.12
N HIS A 594 -36.32 5.90 27.89
CA HIS A 594 -37.34 4.89 28.16
C HIS A 594 -38.60 5.48 28.79
N ASN A 595 -38.45 6.44 29.70
CA ASN A 595 -39.60 7.12 30.31
C ASN A 595 -40.44 7.87 29.27
N ARG A 596 -39.81 8.63 28.37
CA ARG A 596 -40.53 9.36 27.32
C ARG A 596 -41.17 8.45 26.28
N VAL A 597 -40.51 7.34 25.92
CA VAL A 597 -41.10 6.30 25.05
C VAL A 597 -42.31 5.67 25.72
N ALA A 598 -42.21 5.33 27.01
CA ALA A 598 -43.30 4.72 27.76
C ALA A 598 -44.54 5.63 27.81
N VAL A 599 -44.35 6.93 28.09
CA VAL A 599 -45.43 7.92 28.06
C VAL A 599 -46.05 7.97 26.66
N HIS A 600 -45.24 8.19 25.63
CA HIS A 600 -45.72 8.37 24.25
C HIS A 600 -46.54 7.17 23.73
N VAL A 601 -46.10 5.95 24.03
CA VAL A 601 -46.78 4.72 23.57
C VAL A 601 -48.04 4.43 24.40
N ALA A 602 -48.06 4.80 25.68
CA ALA A 602 -49.20 4.58 26.57
C ALA A 602 -50.33 5.60 26.36
N THR A 603 -50.03 6.87 26.08
CA THR A 603 -51.02 7.96 26.01
C THR A 603 -52.23 7.65 25.13
N PRO A 604 -52.10 7.18 23.86
CA PRO A 604 -53.26 6.93 23.01
C PRO A 604 -54.21 5.86 23.56
N ALA A 605 -53.65 4.79 24.15
CA ALA A 605 -54.44 3.73 24.75
C ALA A 605 -55.10 4.20 26.06
N MET A 606 -54.41 5.03 26.84
CA MET A 606 -54.92 5.61 28.08
C MET A 606 -56.06 6.61 27.82
N ASP A 607 -55.93 7.47 26.82
CA ASP A 607 -56.97 8.45 26.45
C ASP A 607 -58.23 7.75 25.93
N ASP A 608 -58.08 6.72 25.09
CA ASP A 608 -59.20 5.90 24.62
C ASP A 608 -59.87 5.14 25.77
N PHE A 609 -59.07 4.60 26.71
CA PHE A 609 -59.59 3.93 27.90
C PHE A 609 -60.38 4.88 28.81
N ALA A 610 -59.86 6.07 29.08
CA ALA A 610 -60.54 7.08 29.88
C ALA A 610 -61.86 7.53 29.21
N ALA A 611 -61.82 7.83 27.91
CA ALA A 611 -62.97 8.37 27.19
C ALA A 611 -64.07 7.34 26.88
N THR A 612 -63.71 6.07 26.65
CA THR A 612 -64.68 5.06 26.16
C THR A 612 -64.98 3.96 27.17
N ALA A 613 -63.97 3.45 27.88
CA ALA A 613 -64.13 2.28 28.74
C ALA A 613 -64.55 2.65 30.16
N LEU A 614 -63.90 3.65 30.76
CA LEU A 614 -64.24 4.13 32.10
C LEU A 614 -65.58 4.89 32.13
N SER A 615 -65.87 5.67 31.08
CA SER A 615 -67.13 6.39 30.96
C SER A 615 -68.35 5.50 30.63
N ASP A 616 -68.15 4.26 30.12
CA ASP A 616 -69.26 3.33 29.83
C ASP A 616 -69.70 2.57 31.09
N ARG A 617 -70.83 3.02 31.67
CA ARG A 617 -71.40 2.46 32.90
C ARG A 617 -72.17 1.15 32.70
N LYS A 618 -71.94 0.44 31.59
CA LYS A 618 -72.60 -0.83 31.27
C LYS A 618 -71.83 -2.00 31.88
N VAL A 619 -72.52 -2.79 32.69
CA VAL A 619 -71.99 -4.03 33.23
C VAL A 619 -72.13 -5.14 32.18
N PRO A 620 -71.04 -5.81 31.77
CA PRO A 620 -71.14 -6.97 30.89
C PRO A 620 -71.95 -8.10 31.57
N GLY A 621 -72.71 -8.86 30.78
CA GLY A 621 -73.65 -9.85 31.32
C GLY A 621 -72.99 -10.85 32.27
N LYS A 622 -73.65 -11.12 33.42
CA LYS A 622 -73.17 -12.09 34.42
C LYS A 622 -73.27 -13.52 33.90
N PRO A 623 -72.35 -14.43 34.26
CA PRO A 623 -72.49 -15.84 33.94
C PRO A 623 -73.77 -16.38 34.60
N LEU A 624 -74.68 -16.92 33.79
CA LEU A 624 -76.02 -17.36 34.20
C LEU A 624 -76.00 -18.58 35.13
N TRP A 625 -74.87 -19.30 35.25
CA TRP A 625 -74.82 -20.64 35.82
C TRP A 625 -73.66 -20.87 36.82
N GLU A 626 -72.86 -19.85 37.17
CA GLU A 626 -71.66 -20.00 38.02
C GLU A 626 -71.74 -19.15 39.30
N GLY A 627 -71.82 -19.82 40.46
CA GLY A 627 -71.63 -19.24 41.80
C GLY A 627 -72.84 -18.50 42.39
N ASP A 628 -72.89 -18.45 43.72
CA ASP A 628 -73.80 -17.61 44.50
C ASP A 628 -72.95 -16.72 45.44
N PRO A 629 -72.91 -15.38 45.25
CA PRO A 629 -73.49 -14.62 44.14
C PRO A 629 -72.76 -14.85 42.79
N PRO A 630 -73.40 -14.60 41.64
CA PRO A 630 -72.76 -14.72 40.33
C PRO A 630 -71.70 -13.62 40.14
N LEU A 631 -70.43 -14.04 40.06
CA LEU A 631 -69.25 -13.16 39.93
C LEU A 631 -68.76 -13.11 38.48
N PRO A 632 -68.08 -12.02 38.07
CA PRO A 632 -67.44 -11.95 36.75
C PRO A 632 -66.34 -13.01 36.59
N ASN A 633 -66.25 -13.61 35.41
CA ASN A 633 -65.20 -14.57 35.02
C ASN A 633 -64.37 -14.08 33.81
N GLN A 634 -64.61 -12.86 33.34
CA GLN A 634 -63.93 -12.23 32.21
C GLN A 634 -63.76 -10.72 32.45
N PRO A 635 -62.70 -10.10 31.91
CA PRO A 635 -62.51 -8.65 32.02
C PRO A 635 -63.54 -7.90 31.19
N SER A 636 -63.75 -6.63 31.50
CA SER A 636 -64.64 -5.78 30.70
C SER A 636 -64.10 -5.62 29.26
N PRO A 637 -64.98 -5.46 28.26
CA PRO A 637 -64.56 -5.23 26.89
C PRO A 637 -63.62 -4.03 26.73
N GLY A 638 -63.79 -3.01 27.59
CA GLY A 638 -62.95 -1.83 27.64
C GLY A 638 -61.51 -2.13 28.07
N ILE A 639 -61.32 -2.95 29.11
CA ILE A 639 -59.99 -3.36 29.59
C ILE A 639 -59.27 -4.24 28.57
N PHE A 640 -60.00 -5.17 27.95
CA PHE A 640 -59.42 -6.03 26.91
C PHE A 640 -59.00 -5.19 25.69
N ARG A 641 -59.86 -4.26 25.25
CA ARG A 641 -59.52 -3.31 24.16
C ARG A 641 -58.35 -2.41 24.53
N PHE A 642 -58.27 -1.93 25.76
CA PHE A 642 -57.14 -1.16 26.25
C PHE A 642 -55.82 -1.93 26.13
N LEU A 643 -55.76 -3.17 26.62
CA LEU A 643 -54.56 -4.01 26.49
C LEU A 643 -54.23 -4.33 25.03
N GLN A 644 -55.24 -4.52 24.18
CA GLN A 644 -55.06 -4.72 22.75
C GLN A 644 -54.45 -3.48 22.09
N ASN A 645 -55.04 -2.29 22.32
CA ASN A 645 -54.56 -1.02 21.76
C ASN A 645 -53.15 -0.72 22.26
N LEU A 646 -52.86 -0.93 23.55
CA LEU A 646 -51.52 -0.78 24.10
C LEU A 646 -50.51 -1.72 23.43
N SER A 647 -50.85 -3.00 23.28
CA SER A 647 -49.98 -3.98 22.61
C SER A 647 -49.74 -3.65 21.14
N LEU A 648 -50.75 -3.11 20.45
CA LEU A 648 -50.60 -2.63 19.07
C LEU A 648 -49.69 -1.40 19.03
N SER A 649 -49.92 -0.38 19.86
CA SER A 649 -49.05 0.80 19.95
C SER A 649 -47.59 0.42 20.28
N MET A 650 -47.37 -0.57 21.15
CA MET A 650 -46.03 -1.07 21.44
C MET A 650 -45.40 -1.75 20.21
N THR A 651 -46.18 -2.53 19.47
CA THR A 651 -45.71 -3.21 18.26
C THR A 651 -45.42 -2.21 17.14
N ASP A 652 -46.28 -1.22 16.96
CA ASP A 652 -46.16 -0.13 15.97
C ASP A 652 -45.00 0.81 16.29
N ALA A 653 -44.65 1.00 17.57
CA ALA A 653 -43.43 1.72 17.93
C ALA A 653 -42.16 0.95 17.52
N GLY A 654 -42.24 -0.38 17.48
CA GLY A 654 -41.17 -1.29 17.10
C GLY A 654 -40.79 -2.25 18.22
N VAL A 655 -40.75 -3.55 17.90
CA VAL A 655 -40.36 -4.63 18.84
C VAL A 655 -38.94 -4.44 19.39
N ASP A 656 -38.12 -3.70 18.64
CA ASP A 656 -36.71 -3.45 18.89
C ASP A 656 -36.43 -2.56 20.13
N LEU A 657 -37.45 -1.83 20.61
CA LEU A 657 -37.36 -0.91 21.75
C LEU A 657 -37.63 -1.58 23.10
N TRP A 658 -38.28 -2.74 23.12
CA TRP A 658 -38.83 -3.34 24.34
C TRP A 658 -37.83 -4.31 24.99
N THR A 659 -36.93 -3.76 25.79
CA THR A 659 -36.14 -4.53 26.76
C THR A 659 -36.92 -4.73 28.06
N ALA A 660 -36.51 -5.69 28.90
CA ALA A 660 -37.14 -5.90 30.22
C ALA A 660 -37.20 -4.59 31.04
N ALA A 661 -36.13 -3.79 31.01
CA ALA A 661 -36.08 -2.48 31.68
C ALA A 661 -37.07 -1.47 31.08
N ALA A 662 -37.21 -1.41 29.74
CA ALA A 662 -38.19 -0.54 29.10
C ALA A 662 -39.63 -0.93 29.44
N VAL A 663 -39.93 -2.23 29.45
CA VAL A 663 -41.25 -2.77 29.84
C VAL A 663 -41.56 -2.47 31.31
N GLU A 664 -40.58 -2.56 32.21
CA GLU A 664 -40.77 -2.16 33.61
C GLU A 664 -41.16 -0.67 33.74
N VAL A 665 -40.55 0.21 32.94
CA VAL A 665 -40.89 1.64 32.94
C VAL A 665 -42.31 1.88 32.44
N VAL A 666 -42.72 1.20 31.36
CA VAL A 666 -44.11 1.22 30.86
C VAL A 666 -45.07 0.76 31.95
N LYS A 667 -44.79 -0.38 32.59
CA LYS A 667 -45.65 -0.94 33.64
C LYS A 667 -45.80 0.00 34.84
N LYS A 668 -44.71 0.64 35.28
CA LYS A 668 -44.73 1.65 36.36
C LYS A 668 -45.61 2.85 35.98
N HIS A 669 -45.36 3.43 34.80
CA HIS A 669 -46.13 4.58 34.30
C HIS A 669 -47.63 4.27 34.19
N LEU A 670 -47.97 3.11 33.63
CA LEU A 670 -49.37 2.67 33.51
C LEU A 670 -50.04 2.43 34.86
N CYS A 671 -49.34 1.84 35.84
CA CYS A 671 -49.91 1.64 37.18
C CYS A 671 -50.29 2.97 37.85
N GLU A 672 -49.46 3.99 37.70
CA GLU A 672 -49.70 5.33 38.24
C GLU A 672 -50.89 5.99 37.53
N GLN A 673 -50.87 6.04 36.20
CA GLN A 673 -51.92 6.67 35.40
C GLN A 673 -53.28 5.97 35.52
N LEU A 674 -53.31 4.63 35.49
CA LEU A 674 -54.54 3.86 35.72
C LEU A 674 -55.06 4.09 37.15
N GLY A 675 -54.17 4.16 38.14
CA GLY A 675 -54.55 4.47 39.52
C GLY A 675 -55.18 5.86 39.68
N GLU A 676 -54.64 6.88 39.02
CA GLU A 676 -55.15 8.26 39.07
C GLU A 676 -56.49 8.39 38.34
N THR A 677 -56.56 7.95 37.07
CA THR A 677 -57.77 8.03 36.23
C THR A 677 -58.95 7.25 36.79
N TRP A 678 -58.70 6.10 37.42
CA TRP A 678 -59.77 5.31 38.03
C TRP A 678 -60.26 5.91 39.34
N ARG A 679 -59.37 6.53 40.15
CA ARG A 679 -59.78 7.21 41.39
C ARG A 679 -60.64 8.44 41.10
N THR A 680 -60.35 9.20 40.04
CA THR A 680 -61.18 10.35 39.66
C THR A 680 -62.60 9.90 39.30
N GLU A 681 -62.74 8.83 38.52
CA GLU A 681 -64.05 8.29 38.15
C GLU A 681 -64.79 7.66 39.34
N LEU A 682 -64.07 6.97 40.24
CA LEU A 682 -64.65 6.44 41.46
C LEU A 682 -65.17 7.55 42.38
N PHE A 683 -64.44 8.68 42.46
CA PHE A 683 -64.87 9.86 43.20
C PHE A 683 -66.14 10.47 42.58
N ASP A 684 -66.18 10.63 41.26
CA ASP A 684 -67.36 11.16 40.54
C ASP A 684 -68.60 10.27 40.70
N LEU A 685 -68.44 8.95 40.76
CA LEU A 685 -69.53 8.02 41.09
C LEU A 685 -70.03 8.18 42.53
N SER A 686 -69.12 8.33 43.50
CA SER A 686 -69.48 8.52 44.90
C SER A 686 -70.18 9.87 45.17
N ALA A 687 -69.83 10.92 44.43
CA ALA A 687 -70.48 12.24 44.50
C ALA A 687 -71.93 12.21 43.93
N GLN A 688 -72.22 11.31 43.00
CA GLN A 688 -73.56 11.13 42.42
C GLN A 688 -74.49 10.29 43.31
N GLU A 689 -73.98 9.45 44.20
CA GLU A 689 -74.79 8.68 45.17
C GLU A 689 -75.40 9.59 46.25
N THR A 690 -74.68 10.64 46.69
CA THR A 690 -75.11 11.52 47.79
C THR A 690 -76.18 12.56 47.41
N THR A 691 -76.46 12.77 46.12
CA THR A 691 -77.45 13.77 45.64
C THR A 691 -78.86 13.21 45.44
N ASN A 692 -79.06 11.89 45.49
CA ASN A 692 -80.35 11.24 45.19
C ASN A 692 -81.19 10.86 46.43
N GLU A 693 -80.73 11.09 47.66
CA GLU A 693 -81.46 10.65 48.87
C GLU A 693 -82.52 11.66 49.39
N ASP A 694 -82.66 12.86 48.83
CA ASP A 694 -83.48 13.95 49.43
C ASP A 694 -84.80 14.31 48.73
N LYS A 695 -85.37 13.44 47.88
CA LYS A 695 -86.72 13.67 47.34
C LYS A 695 -87.59 12.41 47.33
N ASP A 696 -88.22 12.11 48.47
CA ASP A 696 -89.56 11.49 48.43
C ASP A 696 -90.40 11.75 49.70
N GLY A 697 -91.60 12.27 49.49
CA GLY A 697 -92.66 12.62 50.45
C GLY A 697 -93.46 13.81 49.88
N GLU A 698 -94.75 13.77 49.57
CA GLU A 698 -95.87 13.05 50.15
C GLU A 698 -97.10 13.07 49.17
N LYS A 699 -98.04 12.13 49.41
CA LYS A 699 -99.28 11.74 48.69
C LYS A 699 -100.22 12.90 48.25
N THR A 700 -101.11 12.76 47.24
CA THR A 700 -102.42 12.06 47.35
C THR A 700 -103.28 12.13 46.06
N SER A 701 -103.91 10.99 45.73
CA SER A 701 -105.26 10.71 45.17
C SER A 701 -105.93 11.57 44.07
N GLY A 702 -106.49 10.88 43.07
CA GLY A 702 -107.67 11.32 42.30
C GLY A 702 -107.92 10.50 41.04
N ASP A 703 -109.08 9.84 40.95
CA ASP A 703 -109.48 8.78 40.01
C ASP A 703 -110.18 9.30 38.73
N ASP A 704 -110.34 8.39 37.75
CA ASP A 704 -111.47 8.23 36.80
C ASP A 704 -111.29 8.44 35.26
N LYS A 705 -111.61 7.32 34.56
CA LYS A 705 -112.02 6.99 33.14
C LYS A 705 -111.12 7.21 31.91
N GLY A 706 -110.90 6.09 31.20
CA GLY A 706 -110.30 5.96 29.85
C GLY A 706 -111.24 6.28 28.68
N PRO A 707 -111.17 5.63 27.49
CA PRO A 707 -110.17 4.69 26.95
C PRO A 707 -109.65 5.06 25.53
N GLY A 708 -108.62 4.34 25.03
CA GLY A 708 -108.55 4.03 23.58
C GLY A 708 -107.25 4.27 22.81
N LYS A 709 -106.67 3.16 22.34
CA LYS A 709 -105.83 2.93 21.14
C LYS A 709 -104.41 3.54 21.08
N GLY A 710 -103.40 2.67 21.19
CA GLY A 710 -102.04 2.92 20.69
C GLY A 710 -101.90 2.58 19.20
N PRO A 711 -100.70 2.23 18.72
CA PRO A 711 -99.35 2.65 19.13
C PRO A 711 -98.49 3.12 17.91
N THR A 712 -97.33 3.76 18.18
CA THR A 712 -96.02 3.74 17.47
C THR A 712 -95.34 5.09 17.69
N VAL A 713 -94.49 5.25 18.71
CA VAL A 713 -93.03 4.97 18.71
C VAL A 713 -92.27 5.82 17.69
N GLU A 714 -91.86 7.01 18.13
CA GLU A 714 -90.49 7.50 18.07
C GLU A 714 -90.29 8.41 19.30
N GLU A 715 -89.27 8.15 20.13
CA GLU A 715 -88.48 9.18 20.80
C GLU A 715 -87.35 8.55 21.63
N GLY A 716 -86.22 9.28 21.65
CA GLY A 716 -84.90 8.83 22.08
C GLY A 716 -84.75 8.49 23.55
N LYS A 717 -83.67 7.76 23.87
CA LYS A 717 -83.26 7.50 25.25
C LYS A 717 -82.09 8.37 25.65
N GLN A 718 -82.42 9.49 26.29
CA GLN A 718 -81.59 10.14 27.30
C GLN A 718 -81.17 9.09 28.35
N GLY A 719 -79.90 9.12 28.75
CA GLY A 719 -79.33 8.22 29.74
C GLY A 719 -80.03 8.36 31.09
N ALA A 720 -80.64 7.27 31.57
CA ALA A 720 -81.13 7.17 32.92
C ALA A 720 -79.95 7.17 33.91
N LEU A 721 -80.08 7.93 35.01
CA LEU A 721 -79.14 7.87 36.13
C LEU A 721 -79.01 6.42 36.65
N PRO A 722 -77.78 5.93 36.90
CA PRO A 722 -77.59 4.56 37.34
C PRO A 722 -78.21 4.32 38.73
N THR A 723 -78.93 3.22 38.89
CA THR A 723 -79.49 2.80 40.18
C THR A 723 -78.36 2.31 41.09
N ALA A 724 -78.47 2.44 42.43
CA ALA A 724 -77.47 1.95 43.40
C ALA A 724 -77.10 0.45 43.26
N LYS A 725 -77.96 -0.36 42.62
CA LYS A 725 -77.65 -1.76 42.25
C LYS A 725 -76.71 -1.87 41.04
N GLN A 726 -76.87 -0.98 40.06
CA GLN A 726 -75.99 -0.90 38.88
C GLN A 726 -74.60 -0.39 39.25
N ILE A 727 -74.50 0.55 40.21
CA ILE A 727 -73.21 1.05 40.72
C ILE A 727 -72.46 -0.07 41.45
N ARG A 728 -73.14 -0.84 42.32
CA ARG A 728 -72.53 -2.02 42.96
C ARG A 728 -72.08 -3.07 41.95
N ASP A 729 -72.92 -3.40 40.97
CA ASP A 729 -72.58 -4.36 39.92
C ASP A 729 -71.39 -3.88 39.07
N LEU A 730 -71.28 -2.57 38.82
CA LEU A 730 -70.13 -1.95 38.14
C LEU A 730 -68.87 -2.03 38.99
N CYS A 731 -68.92 -1.71 40.28
CA CYS A 731 -67.79 -1.84 41.20
C CYS A 731 -67.30 -3.29 41.31
N VAL A 732 -68.19 -4.29 41.25
CA VAL A 732 -67.81 -5.71 41.23
C VAL A 732 -67.08 -6.07 39.92
N GLN A 733 -67.48 -5.52 38.78
CA GLN A 733 -66.74 -5.69 37.52
C GLN A 733 -65.38 -4.98 37.57
N TRP A 734 -65.33 -3.75 38.08
CA TRP A 734 -64.10 -2.99 38.23
C TRP A 734 -63.11 -3.67 39.18
N LEU A 735 -63.61 -4.34 40.22
CA LEU A 735 -62.78 -5.16 41.10
C LEU A 735 -62.12 -6.32 40.33
N PHE A 736 -62.86 -7.01 39.46
CA PHE A 736 -62.28 -8.04 38.58
C PHE A 736 -61.24 -7.44 37.63
N ASP A 737 -61.57 -6.31 36.99
CA ASP A 737 -60.71 -5.63 36.03
C ASP A 737 -59.40 -5.14 36.67
N ALA A 738 -59.45 -4.59 37.89
CA ALA A 738 -58.28 -4.19 38.66
C ALA A 738 -57.40 -5.39 39.05
N SER A 739 -58.01 -6.49 39.52
CA SER A 739 -57.28 -7.74 39.81
C SER A 739 -56.69 -8.40 38.56
N PHE A 740 -57.33 -8.23 37.39
CA PHE A 740 -56.78 -8.68 36.11
C PHE A 740 -55.59 -7.83 35.68
N LEU A 741 -55.69 -6.50 35.73
CA LEU A 741 -54.58 -5.59 35.44
C LEU A 741 -53.39 -5.76 36.40
N GLN A 742 -53.65 -6.13 37.66
CA GLN A 742 -52.62 -6.48 38.63
C GLN A 742 -51.77 -7.67 38.14
N CYS A 743 -52.36 -8.62 37.41
CA CYS A 743 -51.66 -9.76 36.81
C CYS A 743 -50.86 -9.37 35.56
N CYS A 744 -51.37 -8.41 34.78
CA CYS A 744 -50.79 -8.00 33.49
C CYS A 744 -49.69 -6.94 33.64
N VAL A 745 -50.08 -5.78 34.19
CA VAL A 745 -49.26 -4.56 34.26
C VAL A 745 -48.75 -4.32 35.68
N GLY A 746 -49.54 -4.73 36.68
CA GLY A 746 -49.19 -4.57 38.10
C GLY A 746 -48.10 -5.52 38.60
N ASN A 747 -47.61 -6.47 37.80
CA ASN A 747 -46.48 -7.32 38.17
C ASN A 747 -45.19 -6.74 37.56
N ILE A 748 -44.43 -6.00 38.37
CA ILE A 748 -43.18 -5.35 37.99
C ILE A 748 -42.05 -6.20 38.56
N SER A 749 -41.31 -6.90 37.70
CA SER A 749 -40.20 -7.79 38.09
C SER A 749 -40.52 -8.79 39.21
N GLY A 750 -41.73 -9.36 39.20
CA GLY A 750 -42.18 -10.33 40.21
C GLY A 750 -42.70 -9.68 41.49
N THR A 751 -42.68 -8.34 41.59
CA THR A 751 -43.26 -7.59 42.69
C THR A 751 -44.61 -6.98 42.29
N PRO A 752 -45.68 -7.23 43.06
CA PRO A 752 -46.98 -6.65 42.78
C PRO A 752 -47.00 -5.16 43.18
N SER A 753 -47.38 -4.30 42.22
CA SER A 753 -47.57 -2.86 42.37
C SER A 753 -48.49 -2.52 43.54
N GLY A 754 -48.01 -1.65 44.43
CA GLY A 754 -48.79 -1.16 45.57
C GLY A 754 -49.93 -0.22 45.17
N VAL A 755 -49.80 0.48 44.02
CA VAL A 755 -50.77 1.48 43.55
C VAL A 755 -52.05 0.82 43.05
N LEU A 756 -51.93 -0.24 42.26
CA LEU A 756 -53.08 -0.99 41.76
C LEU A 756 -53.73 -1.84 42.86
N LYS A 757 -52.93 -2.35 43.81
CA LYS A 757 -53.46 -3.01 45.01
C LYS A 757 -54.26 -2.05 45.90
N SER A 758 -53.79 -0.84 46.12
CA SER A 758 -54.54 0.14 46.91
C SER A 758 -55.82 0.58 46.21
N LEU A 759 -55.80 0.70 44.87
CA LEU A 759 -57.01 0.91 44.07
C LEU A 759 -57.99 -0.27 44.21
N GLU A 760 -57.51 -1.51 44.15
CA GLU A 760 -58.35 -2.72 44.36
C GLU A 760 -59.02 -2.68 45.74
N ASP A 761 -58.29 -2.30 46.80
CA ASP A 761 -58.80 -2.15 48.16
C ASP A 761 -59.84 -1.01 48.28
N GLU A 762 -59.67 0.08 47.54
CA GLU A 762 -60.62 1.20 47.48
C GLU A 762 -61.91 0.78 46.78
N ILE A 763 -61.82 0.15 45.60
CA ILE A 763 -62.98 -0.34 44.84
C ILE A 763 -63.76 -1.39 45.65
N TYR A 764 -63.06 -2.29 46.36
CA TYR A 764 -63.69 -3.33 47.19
C TYR A 764 -64.69 -2.75 48.20
N LYS A 765 -64.38 -1.60 48.81
CA LYS A 765 -65.26 -0.94 49.80
C LYS A 765 -66.62 -0.54 49.22
N HIS A 766 -66.70 -0.30 47.91
CA HIS A 766 -67.92 0.10 47.21
C HIS A 766 -68.72 -1.07 46.61
N THR A 767 -68.22 -2.31 46.71
CA THR A 767 -68.88 -3.50 46.13
C THR A 767 -70.04 -4.05 46.96
N GLY A 768 -70.03 -3.82 48.28
CA GLY A 768 -71.02 -4.39 49.20
C GLY A 768 -70.96 -5.93 49.30
N LEU A 769 -69.80 -6.53 48.99
CA LEU A 769 -69.54 -7.97 49.17
C LEU A 769 -69.09 -8.23 50.62
N ASP A 770 -69.86 -9.01 51.37
CA ASP A 770 -69.64 -9.24 52.81
C ASP A 770 -68.52 -10.27 53.11
N ASP A 771 -68.03 -11.02 52.09
CA ASP A 771 -67.13 -12.15 52.28
C ASP A 771 -65.77 -12.01 51.58
N GLN A 772 -64.68 -12.15 52.36
CA GLN A 772 -63.30 -12.23 51.86
C GLN A 772 -63.07 -13.41 50.90
N THR A 773 -63.94 -14.42 50.93
CA THR A 773 -63.91 -15.57 50.00
C THR A 773 -64.31 -15.17 48.58
N SER A 774 -65.22 -14.21 48.41
CA SER A 774 -65.64 -13.69 47.10
C SER A 774 -64.51 -12.91 46.43
N ARG A 775 -63.74 -12.13 47.20
CA ARG A 775 -62.53 -11.45 46.71
C ARG A 775 -61.46 -12.44 46.23
N GLN A 776 -61.22 -13.53 46.98
CA GLN A 776 -60.29 -14.58 46.56
C GLN A 776 -60.75 -15.31 45.29
N ARG A 777 -62.06 -15.52 45.12
CA ARG A 777 -62.62 -16.11 43.88
C ARG A 777 -62.40 -15.21 42.67
N ILE A 778 -62.62 -13.89 42.80
CA ILE A 778 -62.36 -12.90 41.74
C ILE A 778 -60.87 -12.90 41.37
N SER A 779 -59.99 -12.80 42.37
CA SER A 779 -58.53 -12.80 42.15
C SER A 779 -58.03 -14.08 41.48
N LYS A 780 -58.56 -15.25 41.87
CA LYS A 780 -58.22 -16.52 41.21
C LYS A 780 -58.74 -16.58 39.77
N ALA A 781 -59.99 -16.16 39.55
CA ALA A 781 -60.59 -16.15 38.22
C ALA A 781 -59.85 -15.20 37.26
N SER A 782 -59.41 -14.03 37.73
CA SER A 782 -58.61 -13.09 36.93
C SER A 782 -57.23 -13.66 36.61
N GLN A 783 -56.61 -14.39 37.54
CA GLN A 783 -55.32 -15.07 37.33
C GLN A 783 -55.43 -16.21 36.30
N ASP A 784 -56.46 -17.05 36.42
CA ASP A 784 -56.72 -18.15 35.49
C ASP A 784 -57.04 -17.62 34.08
N TYR A 785 -57.77 -16.49 33.99
CA TYR A 785 -58.03 -15.83 32.71
C TYR A 785 -56.74 -15.27 32.09
N TRP A 786 -55.90 -14.59 32.89
CA TRP A 786 -54.60 -14.09 32.42
C TRP A 786 -53.69 -15.21 31.92
N GLN A 787 -53.61 -16.35 32.62
CA GLN A 787 -52.83 -17.50 32.14
C GLN A 787 -53.28 -17.99 30.76
N ARG A 788 -54.56 -17.86 30.42
CA ARG A 788 -55.09 -18.22 29.10
C ARG A 788 -54.82 -17.16 28.04
N THR A 789 -54.77 -15.88 28.43
CA THR A 789 -54.67 -14.76 27.48
C THR A 789 -53.30 -14.09 27.41
N SER A 790 -52.34 -14.41 28.29
CA SER A 790 -51.05 -13.72 28.38
C SER A 790 -50.25 -13.76 27.08
N LEU A 791 -50.33 -14.86 26.32
CA LEU A 791 -49.66 -15.01 25.03
C LEU A 791 -50.13 -13.99 23.97
N LEU A 792 -51.37 -13.48 24.09
CA LEU A 792 -51.87 -12.43 23.19
C LEU A 792 -51.18 -11.07 23.44
N PHE A 793 -50.62 -10.89 24.63
CA PHE A 793 -49.99 -9.66 25.08
C PHE A 793 -48.52 -9.93 25.45
N GLY A 794 -47.80 -10.63 24.57
CA GLY A 794 -46.46 -11.18 24.86
C GLY A 794 -45.41 -10.19 25.37
N LEU A 795 -45.51 -8.90 25.02
CA LEU A 795 -44.61 -7.85 25.55
C LEU A 795 -44.89 -7.49 27.02
N LEU A 796 -46.11 -7.75 27.49
CA LEU A 796 -46.55 -7.49 28.86
C LEU A 796 -46.53 -8.75 29.75
N ALA A 797 -46.44 -9.93 29.13
CA ALA A 797 -46.50 -11.24 29.76
C ALA A 797 -45.33 -11.56 30.72
#